data_AF-A0A9E5D4W0-F1
#
_entry.id   AF-A0A9E5D4W0-F1
#
_cell.length_a   1.000
_cell.length_b   1.000
_cell.length_c   1.000
_cell.angle_alpha   90.00
_cell.angle_beta   90.00
_cell.angle_gamma   90.00
#
_symmetry.space_group_name_H-M   'P 1'
#
loop_
_entity.id
_entity.type
_entity.pdbx_description
1 polymer ?
#
loop_
_entity_poly.entity_id
_entity_poly.type
_entity_poly.pdbx_seq_one_letter_code
_entity_poly.pdbx_strand_id
1 'polypeptide(L)'
;THAAGVLIADEPLTETVPLQRPVRGDENSPVLMTQFSMDPVAQLGLLKMDFLGLTNLTILDRAVKLVRETQGVEIVLQALPLDDVSTYELLSSGKTNDLFQLESAGMQRYIKALKPSNLGDIAAMIALYRPGPMENIETFIEAKHGRKPISYPHPSFKELLDETYGVIVYQDQVLLILQQFAGYSLGAADIVRKAMGKKIPSLMAEERVNFVAGAQAKGYEENVAIEIFDLIEPFAGYAFNKAHSVSYAMISYWTAYFKNHYPVEYMAAVLNSRLDNPEKVLGSMNECIRLKIPILLPDINRSEEFFCIDHETGDQRPDGPGEGAPSGPGLRIGLAAIKTVGEGAVRPIIAERKENGPYKSIDDFSRRAGAAGLNRRTLESLAKAGAFDSLAPRGAVIQALDQITATAQREARTRDSGQSSMFDGGEDVSDDGGMSGITLDAPDVSDQDKAAWERELLGMTLSHNPLRALAAMDTGGAFNSLEQLGEELAGQPINMLGYISTVIERTTREGKRFFIVNLEILGGFLEVMVWPDTLQRTSEVWQDGRLVMVSGRLRMRGDQMSLACDTAMEYDPENPSPPPPARPRNRYNGNGNGNGHKRNGNGNGSKTTDHNISEKKAQMTTGNNIPAEPQKVVRLAVTESDDPSLDAHLLREVIGVLLEYPGRDRVNLDIRTGERLVRMDLPVVSTGYCEGLHARLEELLGPDTVAVHQELGLGMEPPNESPVHMPLESALPGVPDSASPAGPDPAANENPEAAPEPSGVSESKSSEAPDAPAPEVPASAAAEVSATVGADPEGDEPPF
;
A
#
# COMPACT_ATOMS: atom_id res chain seq x y z
N THR A 1 -10.40 -1.32 22.72
CA THR A 1 -11.63 -0.65 22.25
C THR A 1 -11.93 -1.16 20.87
N HIS A 2 -13.16 -1.61 20.61
CA HIS A 2 -13.57 -1.86 19.23
C HIS A 2 -13.71 -0.50 18.53
N ALA A 3 -13.15 -0.34 17.35
CA ALA A 3 -13.08 0.97 16.67
C ALA A 3 -14.44 1.50 16.15
N ALA A 4 -15.55 0.79 16.40
CA ALA A 4 -16.84 1.08 15.74
C ALA A 4 -18.06 0.65 16.57
N GLY A 5 -17.99 -0.46 17.30
CA GLY A 5 -19.13 -1.03 18.01
C GLY A 5 -19.62 -0.15 19.16
N VAL A 6 -20.87 0.26 19.08
CA VAL A 6 -21.64 0.96 20.10
C VAL A 6 -22.82 0.09 20.49
N LEU A 7 -23.05 -0.04 21.79
CA LEU A 7 -24.17 -0.81 22.33
C LEU A 7 -25.29 0.13 22.74
N ILE A 8 -26.51 -0.25 22.39
CA ILE A 8 -27.74 0.42 22.77
C ILE A 8 -28.57 -0.62 23.53
N ALA A 9 -28.95 -0.28 24.75
CA ALA A 9 -29.79 -1.10 25.60
C ALA A 9 -31.03 -0.30 25.99
N ASP A 10 -32.13 -1.01 26.22
CA ASP A 10 -33.38 -0.48 26.77
C ASP A 10 -33.28 -0.22 28.28
N GLU A 11 -32.52 -1.06 28.99
CA GLU A 11 -32.18 -0.91 30.40
C GLU A 11 -30.74 -0.39 30.62
N PRO A 12 -30.39 0.11 31.83
CA PRO A 12 -29.02 0.50 32.13
C PRO A 12 -28.04 -0.64 31.88
N LEU A 13 -27.03 -0.40 31.03
CA LEU A 13 -26.04 -1.41 30.64
C LEU A 13 -25.36 -2.12 31.81
N THR A 14 -25.23 -1.47 32.97
CA THR A 14 -24.63 -2.05 34.17
C THR A 14 -25.39 -3.24 34.76
N GLU A 15 -26.68 -3.40 34.42
CA GLU A 15 -27.51 -4.53 34.88
C GLU A 15 -27.24 -5.81 34.08
N THR A 16 -26.80 -5.68 32.82
CA THR A 16 -26.60 -6.79 31.88
C THR A 16 -25.14 -7.00 31.49
N VAL A 17 -24.32 -5.95 31.49
CA VAL A 17 -22.95 -5.95 30.97
C VAL A 17 -21.99 -5.16 31.87
N PRO A 18 -20.88 -5.76 32.32
CA PRO A 18 -19.87 -5.04 33.05
C PRO A 18 -19.18 -4.00 32.14
N LEU A 19 -19.06 -2.78 32.64
CA LEU A 19 -18.42 -1.66 31.94
C LEU A 19 -17.01 -1.39 32.49
N GLN A 20 -16.17 -0.77 31.67
CA GLN A 20 -14.83 -0.31 32.00
C GLN A 20 -14.55 1.04 31.32
N ARG A 21 -13.59 1.79 31.85
CA ARG A 21 -13.07 2.99 31.19
C ARG A 21 -11.96 2.61 30.20
N PRO A 22 -11.81 3.33 29.08
CA PRO A 22 -10.70 3.13 28.16
C PRO A 22 -9.34 3.37 28.86
N VAL A 23 -8.33 2.57 28.51
CA VAL A 23 -6.96 2.69 29.05
C VAL A 23 -6.23 3.94 28.55
N ARG A 24 -6.66 4.49 27.40
CA ARG A 24 -6.17 5.76 26.82
C ARG A 24 -7.31 6.76 26.78
N GLY A 25 -7.26 7.75 27.64
CA GLY A 25 -8.22 8.85 27.76
C GLY A 25 -7.97 9.61 29.06
N ASP A 26 -8.36 10.88 29.09
CA ASP A 26 -8.44 11.66 30.33
C ASP A 26 -9.25 10.85 31.38
N GLU A 27 -8.89 10.91 32.66
CA GLU A 27 -9.65 10.21 33.73
C GLU A 27 -11.12 10.65 33.78
N ASN A 28 -11.42 11.81 33.17
CA ASN A 28 -12.73 12.40 32.95
C ASN A 28 -13.38 12.07 31.59
N SER A 29 -12.83 11.14 30.80
CA SER A 29 -13.43 10.74 29.53
C SER A 29 -14.83 10.14 29.77
N PRO A 30 -15.90 10.68 29.16
CA PRO A 30 -17.26 10.18 29.33
C PRO A 30 -17.51 8.86 28.60
N VAL A 31 -16.53 8.38 27.81
CA VAL A 31 -16.67 7.18 26.99
C VAL A 31 -16.50 5.93 27.86
N LEU A 32 -17.56 5.13 27.99
CA LEU A 32 -17.54 3.83 28.64
C LEU A 32 -17.42 2.72 27.60
N MET A 33 -16.83 1.60 28.00
CA MET A 33 -16.68 0.42 27.16
C MET A 33 -17.21 -0.81 27.87
N THR A 34 -17.80 -1.74 27.13
CA THR A 34 -18.09 -3.08 27.65
C THR A 34 -16.78 -3.84 27.94
N GLN A 35 -16.79 -4.69 28.98
CA GLN A 35 -15.74 -5.68 29.23
C GLN A 35 -15.94 -6.96 28.41
N PHE A 36 -17.15 -7.20 27.90
CA PHE A 36 -17.42 -8.33 27.02
C PHE A 36 -16.94 -8.06 25.59
N SER A 37 -16.50 -9.13 24.92
CA SER A 37 -16.18 -9.12 23.50
C SER A 37 -17.46 -9.20 22.64
N MET A 38 -17.31 -9.19 21.31
CA MET A 38 -18.42 -9.14 20.37
C MET A 38 -19.40 -10.32 20.51
N ASP A 39 -18.91 -11.56 20.58
CA ASP A 39 -19.80 -12.73 20.56
C ASP A 39 -20.67 -12.87 21.82
N PRO A 40 -20.15 -12.68 23.06
CA PRO A 40 -21.00 -12.68 24.24
C PRO A 40 -22.07 -11.59 24.22
N VAL A 41 -21.73 -10.38 23.73
CA VAL A 41 -22.69 -9.28 23.61
C VAL A 41 -23.82 -9.64 22.63
N ALA A 42 -23.49 -10.28 21.50
CA ALA A 42 -24.48 -10.74 20.54
C ALA A 42 -25.38 -11.86 21.12
N GLN A 43 -24.81 -12.76 21.92
CA GLN A 43 -25.56 -13.83 22.60
C GLN A 43 -26.53 -13.29 23.66
N LEU A 44 -26.20 -12.16 24.29
CA LEU A 44 -27.07 -11.46 25.23
C LEU A 44 -28.23 -10.72 24.55
N GLY A 45 -28.26 -10.69 23.21
CA GLY A 45 -29.33 -10.05 22.44
C GLY A 45 -29.30 -8.52 22.46
N LEU A 46 -28.18 -7.91 22.85
CA LEU A 46 -28.05 -6.46 22.89
C LEU A 46 -27.93 -5.86 21.48
N LEU A 47 -28.57 -4.72 21.27
CA LEU A 47 -28.47 -3.99 20.01
C LEU A 47 -27.06 -3.41 19.87
N LYS A 48 -26.32 -3.93 18.89
CA LYS A 48 -25.02 -3.41 18.49
C LYS A 48 -25.16 -2.63 17.19
N MET A 49 -24.69 -1.39 17.18
CA MET A 49 -24.52 -0.57 15.97
C MET A 49 -23.03 -0.29 15.75
N ASP A 50 -22.57 -0.40 14.51
CA ASP A 50 -21.20 -0.05 14.15
C ASP A 50 -21.15 1.34 13.52
N PHE A 51 -20.42 2.26 14.16
CA PHE A 51 -20.14 3.61 13.65
C PHE A 51 -18.68 3.69 13.20
N LEU A 52 -18.46 3.59 11.89
CA LEU A 52 -17.12 3.61 11.32
C LEU A 52 -16.72 5.03 10.91
N GLY A 53 -15.55 5.47 11.35
CA GLY A 53 -14.91 6.67 10.80
C GLY A 53 -14.24 6.37 9.47
N LEU A 54 -14.88 6.74 8.35
CA LEU A 54 -14.31 6.53 7.01
C LEU A 54 -13.70 7.83 6.48
N THR A 55 -12.37 7.90 6.44
CA THR A 55 -11.62 9.09 5.98
C THR A 55 -12.04 9.58 4.60
N ASN A 56 -12.41 8.69 3.68
CA ASN A 56 -12.84 9.07 2.34
C ASN A 56 -14.14 9.88 2.31
N LEU A 57 -15.05 9.67 3.26
CA LEU A 57 -16.25 10.52 3.37
C LEU A 57 -15.86 11.93 3.85
N THR A 58 -14.89 12.04 4.76
CA THR A 58 -14.32 13.34 5.16
C THR A 58 -13.64 14.04 3.98
N ILE A 59 -12.88 13.30 3.15
CA ILE A 59 -12.26 13.85 1.93
C ILE A 59 -13.33 14.38 0.98
N LEU A 60 -14.39 13.61 0.71
CA LEU A 60 -15.48 14.02 -0.18
C LEU A 60 -16.25 15.23 0.38
N ASP A 61 -16.58 15.25 1.67
CA ASP A 61 -17.23 16.40 2.32
C ASP A 61 -16.36 17.66 2.20
N ARG A 62 -15.04 17.54 2.43
CA ARG A 62 -14.13 18.67 2.28
C ARG A 62 -14.01 19.12 0.83
N ALA A 63 -13.95 18.19 -0.12
CA ALA A 63 -13.91 18.51 -1.55
C ALA A 63 -15.19 19.25 -2.00
N VAL A 64 -16.37 18.81 -1.58
CA VAL A 64 -17.65 19.51 -1.83
C VAL A 64 -17.61 20.94 -1.29
N LYS A 65 -17.15 21.13 -0.05
CA LYS A 65 -17.03 22.47 0.56
C LYS A 65 -16.05 23.35 -0.20
N LEU A 66 -14.89 22.82 -0.57
CA LEU A 66 -13.89 23.56 -1.34
C LEU A 66 -14.45 23.98 -2.72
N VAL A 67 -15.12 23.08 -3.45
CA VAL A 67 -15.76 23.41 -4.74
C VAL A 67 -16.80 24.52 -4.60
N ARG A 68 -17.60 24.48 -3.53
CA ARG A 68 -18.55 25.55 -3.22
C ARG A 68 -17.84 26.88 -2.93
N GLU A 69 -16.77 26.85 -2.14
CA GLU A 69 -16.00 28.04 -1.77
C GLU A 69 -15.26 28.67 -2.96
N THR A 70 -14.64 27.86 -3.83
CA THR A 70 -13.81 28.34 -4.94
C THR A 70 -14.59 28.62 -6.22
N GLN A 71 -15.63 27.83 -6.51
CA GLN A 71 -16.36 27.89 -7.78
C GLN A 71 -17.84 28.28 -7.62
N GLY A 72 -18.37 28.32 -6.38
CA GLY A 72 -19.78 28.63 -6.12
C GLY A 72 -20.75 27.52 -6.55
N VAL A 73 -20.25 26.31 -6.80
CA VAL A 73 -21.05 25.16 -7.26
C VAL A 73 -21.50 24.31 -6.07
N GLU A 74 -22.80 24.11 -5.92
CA GLU A 74 -23.37 23.19 -4.93
C GLU A 74 -23.42 21.78 -5.51
N ILE A 75 -22.73 20.83 -4.86
CA ILE A 75 -22.72 19.42 -5.28
C ILE A 75 -23.47 18.57 -4.26
N VAL A 76 -24.41 17.76 -4.77
CA VAL A 76 -25.07 16.70 -4.01
C VAL A 76 -24.56 15.36 -4.53
N LEU A 77 -23.80 14.63 -3.71
CA LEU A 77 -23.12 13.37 -4.12
C LEU A 77 -24.07 12.35 -4.73
N GLN A 78 -25.26 12.19 -4.14
CA GLN A 78 -26.27 11.22 -4.58
C GLN A 78 -26.94 11.59 -5.91
N ALA A 79 -26.79 12.84 -6.35
CA ALA A 79 -27.36 13.34 -7.60
C ALA A 79 -26.33 13.39 -8.74
N LEU A 80 -25.08 12.98 -8.49
CA LEU A 80 -24.06 12.93 -9.53
C LEU A 80 -24.43 11.88 -10.61
N PRO A 81 -24.21 12.18 -11.90
CA PRO A 81 -24.45 11.22 -12.97
C PRO A 81 -23.55 10.00 -12.79
N LEU A 82 -24.06 8.80 -13.09
CA LEU A 82 -23.32 7.54 -12.98
C LEU A 82 -22.80 7.03 -14.34
N ASP A 83 -23.03 7.80 -15.40
CA ASP A 83 -22.70 7.51 -16.79
C ASP A 83 -21.68 8.52 -17.37
N ASP A 84 -21.03 9.32 -16.51
CA ASP A 84 -19.99 10.25 -16.94
C ASP A 84 -18.78 9.50 -17.53
N VAL A 85 -18.67 9.57 -18.85
CA VAL A 85 -17.64 8.91 -19.66
C VAL A 85 -16.23 9.33 -19.21
N SER A 86 -16.03 10.62 -18.91
CA SER A 86 -14.71 11.14 -18.56
C SER A 86 -14.17 10.56 -17.24
N THR A 87 -15.03 10.34 -16.25
CA THR A 87 -14.67 9.62 -15.01
C THR A 87 -14.26 8.18 -15.28
N TYR A 88 -14.97 7.48 -16.17
CA TYR A 88 -14.61 6.11 -16.56
C TYR A 88 -13.33 6.05 -17.39
N GLU A 89 -13.03 7.08 -18.20
CA GLU A 89 -11.75 7.20 -18.90
C GLU A 89 -10.57 7.37 -17.92
N LEU A 90 -10.74 8.20 -16.88
CA LEU A 90 -9.75 8.33 -15.80
C LEU A 90 -9.48 6.97 -15.15
N LEU A 91 -10.53 6.23 -14.76
CA LEU A 91 -10.39 4.88 -14.20
C LEU A 91 -9.70 3.93 -15.19
N SER A 92 -10.15 3.92 -16.45
CA SER A 92 -9.61 3.08 -17.52
C SER A 92 -8.14 3.35 -17.84
N SER A 93 -7.63 4.54 -17.52
CA SER A 93 -6.22 4.87 -17.68
C SER A 93 -5.30 4.19 -16.65
N GLY A 94 -5.87 3.66 -15.55
CA GLY A 94 -5.13 3.10 -14.41
C GLY A 94 -4.53 4.15 -13.47
N LYS A 95 -4.80 5.44 -13.68
CA LYS A 95 -4.28 6.56 -12.88
C LYS A 95 -5.08 6.76 -11.59
N THR A 96 -5.21 5.70 -10.79
CA THR A 96 -6.12 5.61 -9.65
C THR A 96 -5.46 5.83 -8.29
N ASN A 97 -4.26 6.47 -8.26
CA ASN A 97 -3.67 6.98 -7.02
C ASN A 97 -4.69 7.85 -6.27
N ASP A 98 -4.76 7.73 -4.95
CA ASP A 98 -5.68 8.52 -4.11
C ASP A 98 -7.17 8.31 -4.40
N LEU A 99 -7.54 7.21 -5.08
CA LEU A 99 -8.93 6.81 -5.27
C LEU A 99 -9.30 5.66 -4.35
N PHE A 100 -10.41 5.79 -3.63
CA PHE A 100 -10.82 4.81 -2.63
C PHE A 100 -10.87 3.38 -3.20
N GLN A 101 -10.28 2.40 -2.49
CA GLN A 101 -10.19 0.97 -2.85
C GLN A 101 -9.37 0.63 -4.10
N LEU A 102 -8.98 1.62 -4.93
CA LEU A 102 -8.39 1.39 -6.24
C LEU A 102 -6.90 1.77 -6.35
N GLU A 103 -6.22 1.99 -5.22
CA GLU A 103 -4.86 2.57 -5.20
C GLU A 103 -3.73 1.54 -5.41
N SER A 104 -3.93 0.26 -5.08
CA SER A 104 -2.83 -0.72 -5.08
C SER A 104 -2.36 -1.07 -6.49
N ALA A 105 -1.06 -1.24 -6.71
CA ALA A 105 -0.48 -1.45 -8.04
C ALA A 105 -1.15 -2.61 -8.83
N GLY A 106 -1.48 -3.72 -8.16
CA GLY A 106 -2.19 -4.81 -8.81
C GLY A 106 -3.64 -4.48 -9.17
N MET A 107 -4.34 -3.70 -8.33
CA MET A 107 -5.68 -3.19 -8.65
C MET A 107 -5.63 -2.21 -9.83
N GLN A 108 -4.64 -1.30 -9.87
CA GLN A 108 -4.44 -0.37 -10.98
C GLN A 108 -4.29 -1.11 -12.31
N ARG A 109 -3.49 -2.18 -12.32
CA ARG A 109 -3.29 -3.04 -13.50
C ARG A 109 -4.61 -3.65 -13.98
N TYR A 110 -5.40 -4.23 -13.07
CA TYR A 110 -6.66 -4.85 -13.45
C TYR A 110 -7.74 -3.85 -13.86
N ILE A 111 -7.84 -2.70 -13.19
CA ILE A 111 -8.76 -1.64 -13.59
C ILE A 111 -8.41 -1.09 -14.97
N LYS A 112 -7.12 -0.90 -15.27
CA LYS A 112 -6.64 -0.49 -16.60
C LYS A 112 -6.97 -1.52 -17.69
N ALA A 113 -6.85 -2.81 -17.38
CA ALA A 113 -7.23 -3.89 -18.30
C ALA A 113 -8.75 -4.03 -18.46
N LEU A 114 -9.50 -3.85 -17.36
CA LEU A 114 -10.96 -3.92 -17.32
C LEU A 114 -11.61 -2.81 -18.12
N LYS A 115 -11.04 -1.59 -18.08
CA LYS A 115 -11.62 -0.37 -18.66
C LYS A 115 -13.09 -0.19 -18.23
N PRO A 116 -13.37 0.00 -16.93
CA PRO A 116 -14.74 0.04 -16.42
C PRO A 116 -15.58 1.07 -17.18
N SER A 117 -16.82 0.72 -17.54
CA SER A 117 -17.75 1.59 -18.28
C SER A 117 -19.07 1.82 -17.55
N ASN A 118 -19.24 1.21 -16.38
CA ASN A 118 -20.41 1.37 -15.51
C ASN A 118 -20.01 1.06 -14.04
N LEU A 119 -20.90 1.34 -13.09
CA LEU A 119 -20.64 1.12 -11.67
C LEU A 119 -20.51 -0.38 -11.31
N GLY A 120 -21.24 -1.25 -12.02
CA GLY A 120 -21.19 -2.70 -11.85
C GLY A 120 -19.79 -3.27 -12.08
N ASP A 121 -19.06 -2.76 -13.08
CA ASP A 121 -17.67 -3.14 -13.35
C ASP A 121 -16.74 -2.82 -12.17
N ILE A 122 -16.91 -1.64 -11.55
CA ILE A 122 -16.12 -1.23 -10.39
C ILE A 122 -16.43 -2.14 -9.20
N ALA A 123 -17.72 -2.38 -8.95
CA ALA A 123 -18.18 -3.27 -7.89
C ALA A 123 -17.63 -4.69 -8.08
N ALA A 124 -17.76 -5.27 -9.28
CA ALA A 124 -17.26 -6.60 -9.60
C ALA A 124 -15.74 -6.68 -9.42
N MET A 125 -14.97 -5.66 -9.82
CA MET A 125 -13.53 -5.65 -9.60
C MET A 125 -13.15 -5.61 -8.11
N ILE A 126 -13.81 -4.76 -7.32
CA ILE A 126 -13.64 -4.75 -5.85
C ILE A 126 -13.99 -6.13 -5.27
N ALA A 127 -15.01 -6.78 -5.82
CA ALA A 127 -15.41 -8.11 -5.37
C ALA A 127 -14.37 -9.20 -5.72
N LEU A 128 -13.85 -9.18 -6.94
CA LEU A 128 -12.97 -10.21 -7.48
C LEU A 128 -11.50 -10.08 -7.05
N TYR A 129 -11.03 -8.87 -6.73
CA TYR A 129 -9.62 -8.60 -6.39
C TYR A 129 -9.24 -9.07 -4.98
N ARG A 130 -9.38 -10.37 -4.73
CA ARG A 130 -9.04 -11.06 -3.47
C ARG A 130 -8.49 -12.47 -3.71
N PRO A 131 -7.69 -13.02 -2.78
CA PRO A 131 -7.22 -14.41 -2.86
C PRO A 131 -8.38 -15.40 -3.05
N GLY A 132 -8.30 -16.23 -4.09
CA GLY A 132 -9.39 -17.10 -4.56
C GLY A 132 -10.03 -16.57 -5.85
N PRO A 133 -10.97 -15.61 -5.80
CA PRO A 133 -11.69 -15.15 -6.98
C PRO A 133 -10.85 -14.36 -7.98
N MET A 134 -9.62 -13.95 -7.63
CA MET A 134 -8.69 -13.27 -8.56
C MET A 134 -8.44 -14.05 -9.86
N GLU A 135 -8.50 -15.38 -9.83
CA GLU A 135 -8.33 -16.24 -11.01
C GLU A 135 -9.41 -15.99 -12.07
N ASN A 136 -10.59 -15.52 -11.66
CA ASN A 136 -11.71 -15.23 -12.56
C ASN A 136 -11.61 -13.84 -13.20
N ILE A 137 -10.70 -12.97 -12.75
CA ILE A 137 -10.59 -11.59 -13.27
C ILE A 137 -10.27 -11.60 -14.77
N GLU A 138 -9.37 -12.47 -15.22
CA GLU A 138 -9.01 -12.55 -16.63
C GLU A 138 -10.21 -12.97 -17.48
N THR A 139 -10.94 -14.01 -17.07
CA THR A 139 -12.17 -14.44 -17.77
C THR A 139 -13.22 -13.33 -17.79
N PHE A 140 -13.41 -12.62 -16.67
CA PHE A 140 -14.34 -11.48 -16.58
C PHE A 140 -13.97 -10.36 -17.58
N ILE A 141 -12.69 -9.99 -17.63
CA ILE A 141 -12.19 -8.94 -18.54
C ILE A 141 -12.28 -9.37 -20.00
N GLU A 142 -11.91 -10.61 -20.33
CA GLU A 142 -11.99 -11.14 -21.69
C GLU A 142 -13.43 -11.24 -22.20
N ALA A 143 -14.34 -11.69 -21.34
CA ALA A 143 -15.76 -11.80 -21.64
C ALA A 143 -16.38 -10.42 -21.89
N LYS A 144 -16.09 -9.45 -21.01
CA LYS A 144 -16.52 -8.05 -21.17
C LYS A 144 -16.10 -7.47 -22.53
N HIS A 145 -14.85 -7.69 -22.92
CA HIS A 145 -14.31 -7.16 -24.19
C HIS A 145 -14.69 -7.99 -25.42
N GLY A 146 -15.51 -9.03 -25.26
CA GLY A 146 -15.93 -9.93 -26.35
C GLY A 146 -14.79 -10.76 -26.95
N ARG A 147 -13.66 -10.87 -26.26
CA ARG A 147 -12.50 -11.68 -26.70
C ARG A 147 -12.68 -13.16 -26.37
N LYS A 148 -13.47 -13.43 -25.34
CA LYS A 148 -13.96 -14.77 -24.97
C LYS A 148 -15.49 -14.73 -25.00
N PRO A 149 -16.16 -15.72 -25.61
CA PRO A 149 -17.62 -15.74 -25.61
C PRO A 149 -18.14 -15.86 -24.17
N ILE A 150 -19.19 -15.10 -23.85
CA ILE A 150 -19.89 -15.23 -22.58
C ILE A 150 -20.55 -16.60 -22.53
N SER A 151 -20.14 -17.42 -21.56
CA SER A 151 -20.71 -18.74 -21.32
C SER A 151 -21.46 -18.71 -20.00
N TYR A 152 -22.70 -19.17 -20.01
CA TYR A 152 -23.50 -19.35 -18.80
C TYR A 152 -23.51 -20.82 -18.41
N PRO A 153 -23.45 -21.16 -17.11
CA PRO A 153 -23.53 -22.56 -16.67
C PRO A 153 -24.82 -23.24 -17.10
N HIS A 154 -25.91 -22.47 -17.17
CA HIS A 154 -27.19 -22.92 -17.70
C HIS A 154 -27.91 -21.73 -18.36
N PRO A 155 -28.65 -21.92 -19.47
CA PRO A 155 -29.35 -20.82 -20.15
C PRO A 155 -30.27 -19.99 -19.26
N SER A 156 -30.86 -20.60 -18.22
CA SER A 156 -31.74 -19.91 -17.27
C SER A 156 -31.02 -18.86 -16.40
N PHE A 157 -29.69 -18.91 -16.32
CA PHE A 157 -28.90 -17.95 -15.53
C PHE A 157 -28.46 -16.73 -16.33
N LYS A 158 -28.84 -16.64 -17.61
CA LYS A 158 -28.47 -15.50 -18.45
C LYS A 158 -28.83 -14.17 -17.78
N GLU A 159 -30.07 -14.00 -17.36
CA GLU A 159 -30.55 -12.74 -16.76
C GLU A 159 -29.82 -12.40 -15.44
N LEU A 160 -29.40 -13.42 -14.69
CA LEU A 160 -28.75 -13.26 -13.40
C LEU A 160 -27.27 -12.91 -13.50
N LEU A 161 -26.58 -13.52 -14.48
CA LEU A 161 -25.13 -13.42 -14.64
C LEU A 161 -24.72 -12.48 -15.78
N ASP A 162 -25.67 -11.89 -16.52
CA ASP A 162 -25.39 -10.92 -17.59
C ASP A 162 -24.56 -9.73 -17.07
N GLU A 163 -24.94 -9.23 -15.89
CA GLU A 163 -24.26 -8.10 -15.24
C GLU A 163 -22.80 -8.40 -14.85
N THR A 164 -22.42 -9.68 -14.80
CA THR A 164 -21.07 -10.14 -14.47
C THR A 164 -20.46 -11.00 -15.57
N TYR A 165 -20.96 -10.84 -16.80
CA TYR A 165 -20.45 -11.50 -18.00
C TYR A 165 -20.33 -13.03 -17.87
N GLY A 166 -21.30 -13.66 -17.20
CA GLY A 166 -21.36 -15.12 -16.99
C GLY A 166 -20.57 -15.63 -15.78
N VAL A 167 -19.79 -14.77 -15.11
CA VAL A 167 -18.99 -15.13 -13.93
C VAL A 167 -19.82 -14.98 -12.65
N ILE A 168 -19.80 -15.98 -11.77
CA ILE A 168 -20.44 -15.89 -10.44
C ILE A 168 -19.54 -15.07 -9.52
N VAL A 169 -20.02 -13.90 -9.09
CA VAL A 169 -19.27 -12.95 -8.26
C VAL A 169 -19.94 -12.74 -6.91
N TYR A 170 -21.27 -12.70 -6.89
CA TYR A 170 -22.03 -12.24 -5.72
C TYR A 170 -22.74 -13.36 -4.97
N GLN A 171 -22.87 -13.18 -3.65
CA GLN A 171 -23.68 -14.06 -2.79
C GLN A 171 -25.14 -14.07 -3.22
N ASP A 172 -25.64 -12.91 -3.60
CA ASP A 172 -26.99 -12.70 -4.13
C ASP A 172 -27.24 -13.58 -5.37
N GLN A 173 -26.24 -13.73 -6.25
CA GLN A 173 -26.33 -14.61 -7.41
C GLN A 173 -26.45 -16.08 -6.98
N VAL A 174 -25.67 -16.52 -5.98
CA VAL A 174 -25.79 -17.89 -5.44
C VAL A 174 -27.18 -18.13 -4.85
N LEU A 175 -27.72 -17.20 -4.08
CA LEU A 175 -29.07 -17.31 -3.50
C LEU A 175 -30.14 -17.44 -4.58
N LEU A 176 -30.05 -16.61 -5.62
CA LEU A 176 -30.99 -16.62 -6.74
C LEU A 176 -30.87 -17.88 -7.60
N ILE A 177 -29.66 -18.44 -7.77
CA ILE A 177 -29.46 -19.75 -8.41
C ILE A 177 -30.18 -20.85 -7.61
N LEU A 178 -29.97 -20.92 -6.29
CA LEU A 178 -30.61 -21.92 -5.43
C LEU A 178 -32.15 -21.83 -5.48
N GLN A 179 -32.68 -20.60 -5.43
CA GLN A 179 -34.12 -20.36 -5.55
C GLN A 179 -34.65 -20.75 -6.94
N GLN A 180 -34.03 -20.26 -8.01
CA GLN A 180 -34.51 -20.44 -9.37
C GLN A 180 -34.38 -21.91 -9.82
N PHE A 181 -33.25 -22.55 -9.52
CA PHE A 181 -32.93 -23.88 -10.02
C PHE A 181 -33.47 -25.01 -9.14
N ALA A 182 -33.41 -24.89 -7.81
CA ALA A 182 -33.83 -25.95 -6.88
C ALA A 182 -35.07 -25.59 -6.03
N GLY A 183 -35.62 -24.38 -6.15
CA GLY A 183 -36.89 -24.03 -5.49
C GLY A 183 -36.78 -23.65 -4.02
N TYR A 184 -35.57 -23.33 -3.54
CA TYR A 184 -35.35 -22.87 -2.17
C TYR A 184 -36.10 -21.54 -1.90
N SER A 185 -36.57 -21.37 -0.67
CA SER A 185 -36.88 -20.03 -0.17
C SER A 185 -35.57 -19.24 0.04
N LEU A 186 -35.61 -17.91 0.03
CA LEU A 186 -34.40 -17.10 0.25
C LEU A 186 -33.77 -17.35 1.63
N GLY A 187 -34.61 -17.63 2.65
CA GLY A 187 -34.12 -18.00 3.99
C GLY A 187 -33.39 -19.34 3.99
N ALA A 188 -33.95 -20.36 3.32
CA ALA A 188 -33.28 -21.66 3.18
C ALA A 188 -32.00 -21.54 2.34
N ALA A 189 -32.03 -20.77 1.25
CA ALA A 189 -30.84 -20.51 0.43
C ALA A 189 -29.71 -19.82 1.24
N ASP A 190 -30.02 -18.92 2.17
CA ASP A 190 -29.01 -18.32 3.04
C ASP A 190 -28.40 -19.31 4.03
N ILE A 191 -29.17 -20.30 4.51
CA ILE A 191 -28.63 -21.41 5.31
C ILE A 191 -27.60 -22.20 4.49
N VAL A 192 -27.94 -22.56 3.25
CA VAL A 192 -27.03 -23.26 2.33
C VAL A 192 -25.78 -22.42 2.06
N ARG A 193 -25.94 -21.12 1.76
CA ARG A 193 -24.81 -20.20 1.54
C ARG A 193 -23.89 -20.12 2.76
N LYS A 194 -24.43 -20.06 3.98
CA LYS A 194 -23.65 -20.08 5.23
C LYS A 194 -22.93 -21.41 5.43
N ALA A 195 -23.57 -22.52 5.08
CA ALA A 195 -22.98 -23.86 5.13
C ALA A 195 -21.79 -23.99 4.17
N MET A 196 -21.95 -23.54 2.92
CA MET A 196 -20.89 -23.49 1.91
C MET A 196 -19.71 -22.63 2.36
N GLY A 197 -19.98 -21.44 2.90
CA GLY A 197 -18.92 -20.55 3.41
C GLY A 197 -18.13 -21.15 4.58
N LYS A 198 -18.77 -21.95 5.44
CA LYS A 198 -18.12 -22.65 6.55
C LYS A 198 -17.54 -24.02 6.15
N LYS A 199 -17.79 -24.48 4.92
CA LYS A 199 -17.37 -25.80 4.41
C LYS A 199 -17.75 -26.95 5.33
N ILE A 200 -19.01 -26.98 5.81
CA ILE A 200 -19.49 -28.03 6.74
C ILE A 200 -19.82 -29.31 5.93
N PRO A 201 -19.01 -30.38 5.98
CA PRO A 201 -19.13 -31.48 5.02
C PRO A 201 -20.46 -32.24 5.10
N SER A 202 -20.96 -32.47 6.32
CA SER A 202 -22.23 -33.18 6.53
C SER A 202 -23.42 -32.42 5.96
N LEU A 203 -23.47 -31.11 6.20
CA LEU A 203 -24.56 -30.25 5.72
C LEU A 203 -24.48 -30.06 4.19
N MET A 204 -23.27 -29.99 3.62
CA MET A 204 -23.09 -29.95 2.17
C MET A 204 -23.58 -31.21 1.46
N ALA A 205 -23.32 -32.39 2.03
CA ALA A 205 -23.80 -33.65 1.48
C ALA A 205 -25.34 -33.73 1.51
N GLU A 206 -25.96 -33.27 2.59
CA GLU A 206 -27.42 -33.19 2.72
C GLU A 206 -28.02 -32.20 1.71
N GLU A 207 -27.46 -30.99 1.64
CA GLU A 207 -27.96 -29.95 0.74
C GLU A 207 -27.76 -30.29 -0.73
N ARG A 208 -26.75 -31.09 -1.08
CA ARG A 208 -26.57 -31.61 -2.44
C ARG A 208 -27.77 -32.47 -2.86
N VAL A 209 -28.21 -33.38 -1.98
CA VAL A 209 -29.36 -34.26 -2.24
C VAL A 209 -30.63 -33.42 -2.37
N ASN A 210 -30.83 -32.45 -1.47
CA ASN A 210 -31.97 -31.55 -1.49
C ASN A 210 -32.01 -30.68 -2.76
N PHE A 211 -30.85 -30.15 -3.19
CA PHE A 211 -30.73 -29.35 -4.39
C PHE A 211 -31.09 -30.13 -5.64
N VAL A 212 -30.55 -31.35 -5.79
CA VAL A 212 -30.84 -32.21 -6.95
C VAL A 212 -32.32 -32.59 -6.99
N ALA A 213 -32.90 -32.99 -5.87
CA ALA A 213 -34.33 -33.31 -5.78
C ALA A 213 -35.21 -32.10 -6.13
N GLY A 214 -34.85 -30.92 -5.62
CA GLY A 214 -35.54 -29.66 -5.94
C GLY A 214 -35.44 -29.28 -7.41
N ALA A 215 -34.28 -29.50 -8.03
CA ALA A 215 -34.06 -29.25 -9.45
C ALA A 215 -34.86 -30.22 -10.34
N GLN A 216 -34.89 -31.51 -10.00
CA GLN A 216 -35.72 -32.50 -10.69
C GLN A 216 -37.22 -32.16 -10.59
N ALA A 217 -37.68 -31.69 -9.42
CA ALA A 217 -39.06 -31.24 -9.25
C ALA A 217 -39.43 -30.03 -10.13
N LYS A 218 -38.43 -29.23 -10.53
CA LYS A 218 -38.57 -28.13 -11.50
C LYS A 218 -38.38 -28.54 -12.96
N GLY A 219 -38.09 -29.82 -13.22
CA GLY A 219 -37.95 -30.37 -14.56
C GLY A 219 -36.52 -30.34 -15.12
N TYR A 220 -35.50 -30.16 -14.28
CA TYR A 220 -34.11 -30.25 -14.70
C TYR A 220 -33.58 -31.69 -14.61
N GLU A 221 -32.71 -32.06 -15.56
CA GLU A 221 -32.02 -33.35 -15.55
C GLU A 221 -31.07 -33.45 -14.35
N GLU A 222 -30.97 -34.66 -13.79
CA GLU A 222 -30.16 -34.92 -12.58
C GLU A 222 -28.68 -34.53 -12.77
N ASN A 223 -28.10 -34.93 -13.90
CA ASN A 223 -26.69 -34.64 -14.21
C ASN A 223 -26.43 -33.13 -14.28
N VAL A 224 -27.36 -32.36 -14.86
CA VAL A 224 -27.24 -30.90 -14.93
C VAL A 224 -27.32 -30.29 -13.54
N ALA A 225 -28.23 -30.78 -12.68
CA ALA A 225 -28.32 -30.32 -11.30
C ALA A 225 -27.04 -30.60 -10.50
N ILE A 226 -26.44 -31.77 -10.69
CA ILE A 226 -25.16 -32.13 -10.09
C ILE A 226 -24.06 -31.17 -10.56
N GLU A 227 -23.92 -30.97 -11.87
CA GLU A 227 -22.91 -30.06 -12.46
C GLU A 227 -23.07 -28.62 -11.94
N ILE A 228 -24.30 -28.12 -11.84
CA ILE A 228 -24.55 -26.77 -11.30
C ILE A 228 -24.20 -26.70 -9.81
N PHE A 229 -24.52 -27.73 -9.03
CA PHE A 229 -24.16 -27.75 -7.61
C PHE A 229 -22.64 -27.75 -7.41
N ASP A 230 -21.94 -28.57 -8.17
CA ASP A 230 -20.47 -28.65 -8.17
C ASP A 230 -19.81 -27.34 -8.60
N LEU A 231 -20.47 -26.59 -9.49
CA LEU A 231 -20.02 -25.27 -9.88
C LEU A 231 -20.24 -24.24 -8.76
N ILE A 232 -21.38 -24.21 -8.08
CA ILE A 232 -21.67 -23.17 -7.07
C ILE A 232 -20.94 -23.40 -5.75
N GLU A 233 -20.70 -24.65 -5.35
CA GLU A 233 -20.08 -25.02 -4.08
C GLU A 233 -18.75 -24.29 -3.80
N PRO A 234 -17.75 -24.33 -4.71
CA PRO A 234 -16.48 -23.61 -4.48
C PRO A 234 -16.67 -22.09 -4.51
N PHE A 235 -17.61 -21.58 -5.32
CA PHE A 235 -17.84 -20.13 -5.47
C PHE A 235 -18.55 -19.52 -4.27
N ALA A 236 -19.44 -20.24 -3.59
CA ALA A 236 -20.14 -19.71 -2.43
C ALA A 236 -19.19 -19.34 -1.27
N GLY A 237 -18.03 -19.98 -1.18
CA GLY A 237 -16.97 -19.61 -0.25
C GLY A 237 -16.25 -18.29 -0.60
N TYR A 238 -16.25 -17.89 -1.87
CA TYR A 238 -15.57 -16.68 -2.37
C TYR A 238 -16.51 -15.57 -2.84
N ALA A 239 -17.81 -15.89 -2.98
CA ALA A 239 -18.84 -14.98 -3.42
C ALA A 239 -18.97 -13.83 -2.42
N PHE A 240 -19.17 -12.62 -2.96
CA PHE A 240 -19.19 -11.41 -2.16
C PHE A 240 -20.56 -10.80 -2.00
N ASN A 241 -20.79 -10.09 -0.90
CA ASN A 241 -22.05 -9.38 -0.70
C ASN A 241 -22.16 -8.22 -1.71
N LYS A 242 -23.17 -8.27 -2.58
CA LYS A 242 -23.34 -7.29 -3.65
C LYS A 242 -23.61 -5.89 -3.13
N ALA A 243 -24.50 -5.76 -2.14
CA ALA A 243 -24.87 -4.46 -1.56
C ALA A 243 -23.66 -3.73 -0.98
N HIS A 244 -22.79 -4.43 -0.24
CA HIS A 244 -21.55 -3.88 0.29
C HIS A 244 -20.60 -3.45 -0.83
N SER A 245 -20.42 -4.31 -1.83
CA SER A 245 -19.55 -4.06 -2.99
C SER A 245 -19.97 -2.81 -3.78
N VAL A 246 -21.26 -2.70 -4.10
CA VAL A 246 -21.82 -1.57 -4.85
C VAL A 246 -21.75 -0.28 -4.03
N SER A 247 -22.02 -0.34 -2.73
CA SER A 247 -21.93 0.83 -1.84
C SER A 247 -20.51 1.40 -1.79
N TYR A 248 -19.48 0.54 -1.76
CA TYR A 248 -18.09 0.97 -1.75
C TYR A 248 -17.63 1.42 -3.15
N ALA A 249 -18.09 0.75 -4.20
CA ALA A 249 -17.88 1.18 -5.58
C ALA A 249 -18.43 2.59 -5.84
N MET A 250 -19.54 2.96 -5.21
CA MET A 250 -20.10 4.31 -5.29
C MET A 250 -19.13 5.36 -4.73
N ILE A 251 -18.50 5.08 -3.58
CA ILE A 251 -17.48 5.96 -3.01
C ILE A 251 -16.26 6.04 -3.93
N SER A 252 -15.80 4.91 -4.48
CA SER A 252 -14.72 4.88 -5.47
C SER A 252 -15.06 5.74 -6.70
N TYR A 253 -16.28 5.64 -7.21
CA TYR A 253 -16.78 6.44 -8.32
C TYR A 253 -16.80 7.94 -7.97
N TRP A 254 -17.33 8.32 -6.81
CA TRP A 254 -17.30 9.71 -6.37
C TRP A 254 -15.87 10.25 -6.25
N THR A 255 -14.94 9.50 -5.66
CA THR A 255 -13.54 9.93 -5.60
C THR A 255 -12.94 10.13 -6.99
N ALA A 256 -13.25 9.24 -7.94
CA ALA A 256 -12.81 9.36 -9.33
C ALA A 256 -13.42 10.60 -10.02
N TYR A 257 -14.71 10.84 -9.80
CA TYR A 257 -15.44 11.99 -10.34
C TYR A 257 -14.83 13.31 -9.86
N PHE A 258 -14.58 13.44 -8.54
CA PHE A 258 -13.94 14.64 -7.99
C PHE A 258 -12.51 14.82 -8.51
N LYS A 259 -11.72 13.75 -8.57
CA LYS A 259 -10.37 13.82 -9.13
C LYS A 259 -10.36 14.23 -10.61
N ASN A 260 -11.39 13.84 -11.37
CA ASN A 260 -11.50 14.17 -12.79
C ASN A 260 -11.98 15.62 -13.02
N HIS A 261 -13.04 16.04 -12.33
CA HIS A 261 -13.72 17.32 -12.59
C HIS A 261 -13.24 18.47 -11.70
N TYR A 262 -12.79 18.17 -10.48
CA TYR A 262 -12.34 19.13 -9.47
C TYR A 262 -10.98 18.72 -8.86
N PRO A 263 -9.95 18.51 -9.69
CA PRO A 263 -8.69 17.92 -9.26
C PRO A 263 -7.97 18.73 -8.16
N VAL A 264 -8.03 20.06 -8.22
CA VAL A 264 -7.34 20.93 -7.26
C VAL A 264 -8.01 20.85 -5.89
N GLU A 265 -9.33 20.97 -5.83
CA GLU A 265 -10.13 20.86 -4.61
C GLU A 265 -10.04 19.46 -4.01
N TYR A 266 -10.13 18.42 -4.84
CA TYR A 266 -10.00 17.04 -4.41
C TYR A 266 -8.62 16.77 -3.81
N MET A 267 -7.55 17.16 -4.50
CA MET A 267 -6.19 16.92 -4.02
C MET A 267 -5.86 17.73 -2.76
N ALA A 268 -6.39 18.94 -2.61
CA ALA A 268 -6.29 19.69 -1.35
C ALA A 268 -6.93 18.91 -0.18
N ALA A 269 -8.12 18.33 -0.39
CA ALA A 269 -8.78 17.50 0.62
C ALA A 269 -8.01 16.21 0.93
N VAL A 270 -7.47 15.53 -0.09
CA VAL A 270 -6.64 14.33 0.06
C VAL A 270 -5.39 14.62 0.89
N LEU A 271 -4.63 15.67 0.53
CA LEU A 271 -3.40 16.06 1.23
C LEU A 271 -3.68 16.34 2.71
N ASN A 272 -4.72 17.12 2.99
CA ASN A 272 -5.09 17.48 4.36
C ASN A 272 -5.56 16.28 5.21
N SER A 273 -6.17 15.26 4.58
CA SER A 273 -6.56 14.03 5.28
C SER A 273 -5.39 13.11 5.63
N ARG A 274 -4.20 13.37 5.08
CA ARG A 274 -3.02 12.49 5.15
C ARG A 274 -1.83 13.11 5.87
N LEU A 275 -1.96 14.30 6.45
CA LEU A 275 -0.87 15.05 7.09
C LEU A 275 -0.08 14.24 8.14
N ASP A 276 -0.74 13.34 8.85
CA ASP A 276 -0.11 12.45 9.85
C ASP A 276 0.77 11.35 9.22
N ASN A 277 0.76 11.19 7.90
CA ASN A 277 1.53 10.18 7.17
C ASN A 277 2.37 10.84 6.05
N PRO A 278 3.64 11.20 6.34
CA PRO A 278 4.52 11.87 5.39
C PRO A 278 4.72 11.13 4.07
N GLU A 279 4.79 9.79 4.09
CA GLU A 279 4.95 8.97 2.88
C GLU A 279 3.73 9.11 1.95
N LYS A 280 2.52 9.11 2.52
CA LYS A 280 1.28 9.31 1.76
C LYS A 280 1.13 10.75 1.26
N VAL A 281 1.56 11.74 2.05
CA VAL A 281 1.58 13.14 1.59
C VAL A 281 2.49 13.28 0.39
N LEU A 282 3.71 12.75 0.44
CA LEU A 282 4.65 12.77 -0.68
C LEU A 282 4.07 12.07 -1.92
N GLY A 283 3.46 10.90 -1.76
CA GLY A 283 2.76 10.21 -2.85
C GLY A 283 1.66 11.07 -3.49
N SER A 284 0.87 11.77 -2.67
CA SER A 284 -0.21 12.65 -3.12
C SER A 284 0.33 13.94 -3.78
N MET A 285 1.47 14.47 -3.32
CA MET A 285 2.16 15.61 -3.95
C MET A 285 2.70 15.23 -5.32
N ASN A 286 3.31 14.04 -5.45
CA ASN A 286 3.73 13.52 -6.76
C ASN A 286 2.54 13.35 -7.72
N GLU A 287 1.39 12.92 -7.20
CA GLU A 287 0.16 12.85 -7.97
C GLU A 287 -0.32 14.23 -8.44
N CYS A 288 -0.20 15.27 -7.61
CA CYS A 288 -0.48 16.65 -8.01
C CYS A 288 0.42 17.09 -9.17
N ILE A 289 1.72 16.80 -9.12
CA ILE A 289 2.66 17.11 -10.22
C ILE A 289 2.23 16.40 -11.50
N ARG A 290 1.85 15.12 -11.41
CA ARG A 290 1.36 14.31 -12.54
C ARG A 290 0.05 14.87 -13.13
N LEU A 291 -0.82 15.41 -12.28
CA LEU A 291 -2.06 16.11 -12.66
C LEU A 291 -1.79 17.55 -13.15
N LYS A 292 -0.53 18.00 -13.16
CA LYS A 292 -0.11 19.36 -13.50
C LYS A 292 -0.73 20.41 -12.56
N ILE A 293 -0.89 20.08 -11.28
CA ILE A 293 -1.30 21.01 -10.22
C ILE A 293 -0.03 21.56 -9.58
N PRO A 294 0.23 22.89 -9.64
CA PRO A 294 1.40 23.48 -9.01
C PRO A 294 1.35 23.28 -7.50
N ILE A 295 2.45 22.78 -6.90
CA ILE A 295 2.64 22.80 -5.45
C ILE A 295 3.50 24.02 -5.10
N LEU A 296 3.00 24.89 -4.23
CA LEU A 296 3.67 26.12 -3.83
C LEU A 296 4.27 25.97 -2.43
N LEU A 297 5.44 26.58 -2.25
CA LEU A 297 6.10 26.68 -0.95
C LEU A 297 5.18 27.35 0.10
N PRO A 298 5.36 27.00 1.39
CA PRO A 298 4.68 27.73 2.44
C PRO A 298 5.06 29.21 2.41
N ASP A 299 4.14 30.09 2.78
CA ASP A 299 4.36 31.54 2.90
C ASP A 299 3.59 32.04 4.11
N ILE A 300 4.25 32.73 5.03
CA ILE A 300 3.66 33.23 6.28
C ILE A 300 2.46 34.14 6.05
N ASN A 301 2.40 34.82 4.91
CA ASN A 301 1.33 35.74 4.53
C ASN A 301 0.19 35.10 3.74
N ARG A 302 0.41 33.91 3.15
CA ARG A 302 -0.57 33.29 2.23
C ARG A 302 -1.00 31.88 2.63
N SER A 303 -0.14 31.11 3.28
CA SER A 303 -0.46 29.75 3.76
C SER A 303 -1.51 29.80 4.85
N GLU A 304 -2.42 28.83 4.83
CA GLU A 304 -3.32 28.55 5.95
C GLU A 304 -2.70 27.48 6.86
N GLU A 305 -3.48 27.01 7.85
CA GLU A 305 -3.03 25.96 8.78
C GLU A 305 -2.67 24.68 8.01
N PHE A 306 -3.56 24.30 7.09
CA PHE A 306 -3.44 23.14 6.21
C PHE A 306 -3.26 23.57 4.75
N PHE A 307 -3.08 22.63 3.82
CA PHE A 307 -2.98 22.95 2.40
C PHE A 307 -4.18 23.77 1.94
N CYS A 308 -3.92 24.86 1.24
CA CYS A 308 -4.94 25.76 0.71
C CYS A 308 -4.76 25.97 -0.81
N ILE A 309 -5.87 26.32 -1.46
CA ILE A 309 -5.89 26.62 -2.88
C ILE A 309 -5.47 28.08 -3.04
N ASP A 310 -4.45 28.31 -3.86
CA ASP A 310 -3.92 29.63 -4.15
C ASP A 310 -4.10 29.98 -5.63
N HIS A 311 -4.92 30.98 -5.91
CA HIS A 311 -5.28 31.39 -7.27
C HIS A 311 -4.23 32.29 -7.93
N GLU A 312 -3.30 32.84 -7.17
CA GLU A 312 -2.27 33.76 -7.65
C GLU A 312 -0.95 32.99 -7.85
N THR A 313 -0.91 32.11 -8.86
CA THR A 313 0.29 31.36 -9.24
C THR A 313 1.23 32.11 -10.19
N GLY A 314 0.93 33.37 -10.50
CA GLY A 314 1.53 34.15 -11.59
C GLY A 314 2.99 34.56 -11.37
N ASP A 315 3.38 34.92 -10.14
CA ASP A 315 4.70 35.52 -9.84
C ASP A 315 5.53 34.79 -8.77
N GLN A 316 4.96 33.82 -8.05
CA GLN A 316 5.67 33.10 -6.98
C GLN A 316 6.19 31.71 -7.39
N ARG A 317 6.18 31.40 -8.69
CA ARG A 317 6.93 30.25 -9.19
C ARG A 317 8.40 30.70 -9.30
N PRO A 318 9.36 29.95 -8.75
CA PRO A 318 10.78 30.16 -9.05
C PRO A 318 11.06 30.15 -10.57
N ASP A 319 10.12 29.58 -11.33
CA ASP A 319 10.27 29.24 -12.74
C ASP A 319 9.82 30.29 -13.77
N GLY A 320 9.16 31.39 -13.36
CA GLY A 320 8.53 32.34 -14.28
C GLY A 320 7.44 31.70 -15.17
N PRO A 321 6.78 32.50 -16.04
CA PRO A 321 5.74 32.01 -16.94
C PRO A 321 6.38 31.31 -18.15
N GLY A 322 6.79 30.05 -17.99
CA GLY A 322 7.28 29.23 -19.09
C GLY A 322 6.14 28.68 -19.96
N GLU A 323 6.32 28.65 -21.28
CA GLU A 323 5.42 27.97 -22.21
C GLU A 323 5.30 26.48 -21.82
N GLY A 324 4.10 26.04 -21.44
CA GLY A 324 3.83 24.67 -21.00
C GLY A 324 3.72 24.47 -19.48
N ALA A 325 3.98 25.50 -18.68
CA ALA A 325 3.71 25.44 -17.24
C ALA A 325 2.19 25.43 -16.99
N PRO A 326 1.67 24.57 -16.11
CA PRO A 326 0.23 24.54 -15.84
C PRO A 326 -0.29 25.90 -15.40
N SER A 327 -1.24 26.46 -16.14
CA SER A 327 -1.95 27.68 -15.79
C SER A 327 -3.16 27.33 -14.91
N GLY A 328 -3.39 28.08 -13.83
CA GLY A 328 -4.48 27.82 -12.89
C GLY A 328 -4.07 27.93 -11.42
N PRO A 329 -5.00 27.66 -10.50
CA PRO A 329 -4.73 27.67 -9.06
C PRO A 329 -3.75 26.55 -8.67
N GLY A 330 -2.87 26.85 -7.74
CA GLY A 330 -1.92 25.91 -7.14
C GLY A 330 -2.33 25.51 -5.74
N LEU A 331 -1.69 24.48 -5.18
CA LEU A 331 -1.83 24.08 -3.79
C LEU A 331 -0.65 24.60 -2.99
N ARG A 332 -0.93 25.53 -2.08
CA ARG A 332 0.08 26.05 -1.16
C ARG A 332 0.19 25.15 0.06
N ILE A 333 1.42 24.81 0.42
CA ILE A 333 1.71 24.03 1.62
C ILE A 333 1.24 24.80 2.86
N GLY A 334 0.44 24.12 3.68
CA GLY A 334 -0.01 24.64 4.98
C GLY A 334 1.15 24.72 5.98
N LEU A 335 1.12 25.69 6.88
CA LEU A 335 2.21 25.87 7.85
C LEU A 335 2.33 24.69 8.81
N ALA A 336 1.22 24.00 9.14
CA ALA A 336 1.24 22.80 9.98
C ALA A 336 1.70 21.53 9.24
N ALA A 337 1.81 21.56 7.91
CA ALA A 337 2.37 20.45 7.13
C ALA A 337 3.91 20.40 7.19
N ILE A 338 4.55 21.47 7.66
CA ILE A 338 6.00 21.54 7.83
C ILE A 338 6.41 20.65 9.00
N LYS A 339 7.34 19.73 8.77
CA LYS A 339 7.86 18.86 9.83
C LYS A 339 8.32 19.68 11.03
N THR A 340 7.92 19.26 12.23
CA THR A 340 8.18 19.91 13.53
C THR A 340 7.37 21.16 13.86
N VAL A 341 6.54 21.65 12.93
CA VAL A 341 5.59 22.74 13.18
C VAL A 341 4.23 22.14 13.57
N GLY A 342 3.74 22.45 14.76
CA GLY A 342 2.44 21.96 15.24
C GLY A 342 1.32 22.97 15.00
N GLU A 343 0.09 22.48 14.85
CA GLU A 343 -1.13 23.29 14.69
C GLU A 343 -1.25 24.39 15.75
N GLY A 344 -0.97 24.06 17.01
CA GLY A 344 -1.04 25.01 18.13
C GLY A 344 -0.08 26.20 18.02
N ALA A 345 1.03 26.06 17.28
CA ALA A 345 1.96 27.16 17.02
C ALA A 345 1.51 28.06 15.85
N VAL A 346 0.78 27.48 14.89
CA VAL A 346 0.39 28.14 13.65
C VAL A 346 -0.92 28.92 13.78
N ARG A 347 -1.89 28.40 14.54
CA ARG A 347 -3.21 29.04 14.71
C ARG A 347 -3.13 30.49 15.19
N PRO A 348 -2.31 30.85 16.21
CA PRO A 348 -2.19 32.25 16.65
C PRO A 348 -1.63 33.17 15.57
N ILE A 349 -0.64 32.69 14.80
CA ILE A 349 -0.02 33.45 13.71
C ILE A 349 -1.07 33.79 12.64
N ILE A 350 -1.85 32.80 12.22
CA ILE A 350 -2.87 32.99 11.19
C ILE A 350 -4.00 33.89 11.68
N ALA A 351 -4.44 33.71 12.94
CA ALA A 351 -5.46 34.56 13.55
C ALA A 351 -5.03 36.03 13.58
N GLU A 352 -3.79 36.29 14.04
CA GLU A 352 -3.19 37.62 14.08
C GLU A 352 -3.07 38.24 12.68
N ARG A 353 -2.65 37.45 11.67
CA ARG A 353 -2.61 37.90 10.28
C ARG A 353 -4.00 38.27 9.75
N LYS A 354 -5.04 37.49 10.08
CA LYS A 354 -6.41 37.75 9.63
C LYS A 354 -7.01 39.00 10.25
N GLU A 355 -6.66 39.29 11.51
CA GLU A 355 -7.13 40.48 12.22
C GLU A 355 -6.39 41.75 11.79
N ASN A 356 -5.06 41.69 11.69
CA ASN A 356 -4.20 42.88 11.52
C ASN A 356 -3.53 42.99 10.15
N GLY A 357 -3.87 42.11 9.20
CA GLY A 357 -3.34 42.09 7.84
C GLY A 357 -1.98 41.35 7.70
N PRO A 358 -1.40 41.30 6.49
CA PRO A 358 -0.13 40.60 6.23
C PRO A 358 1.03 41.21 7.03
N TYR A 359 2.02 40.38 7.34
CA TYR A 359 3.28 40.80 7.93
C TYR A 359 4.13 41.54 6.90
N LYS A 360 4.67 42.70 7.29
CA LYS A 360 5.44 43.57 6.38
C LYS A 360 6.93 43.25 6.37
N SER A 361 7.44 42.67 7.46
CA SER A 361 8.85 42.33 7.64
C SER A 361 9.00 41.27 8.74
N ILE A 362 10.21 40.74 8.90
CA ILE A 362 10.53 39.83 10.01
C ILE A 362 10.42 40.54 11.37
N ASP A 363 10.74 41.83 11.44
CA ASP A 363 10.56 42.63 12.66
C ASP A 363 9.07 42.78 13.01
N ASP A 364 8.23 43.11 12.02
CA ASP A 364 6.77 43.20 12.18
C ASP A 364 6.17 41.85 12.62
N PHE A 365 6.57 40.76 11.97
CA PHE A 365 6.19 39.40 12.38
C PHE A 365 6.58 39.12 13.84
N SER A 366 7.81 39.44 14.22
CA SER A 366 8.33 39.18 15.56
C SER A 366 7.56 39.93 16.64
N ARG A 367 7.07 41.14 16.36
CA ARG A 367 6.29 41.93 17.35
C ARG A 367 4.83 41.49 17.45
N ARG A 368 4.26 41.02 16.35
CA ARG A 368 2.82 40.72 16.26
C ARG A 368 2.48 39.27 16.60
N ALA A 369 3.23 38.31 16.06
CA ALA A 369 2.88 36.89 16.08
C ALA A 369 2.75 36.26 17.48
N GLY A 370 3.26 36.94 18.53
CA GLY A 370 3.14 36.53 19.92
C GLY A 370 4.11 35.41 20.29
N ALA A 371 4.41 35.26 21.59
CA ALA A 371 5.40 34.29 22.06
C ALA A 371 4.86 32.86 22.21
N ALA A 372 3.54 32.69 22.24
CA ALA A 372 2.90 31.39 22.46
C ALA A 372 3.03 30.51 21.21
N GLY A 373 3.84 29.46 21.30
CA GLY A 373 4.05 28.49 20.23
C GLY A 373 5.25 28.76 19.32
N LEU A 374 5.86 29.95 19.38
CA LEU A 374 7.08 30.29 18.64
C LEU A 374 8.34 29.92 19.45
N ASN A 375 8.77 28.67 19.34
CA ASN A 375 10.09 28.26 19.82
C ASN A 375 11.12 28.33 18.68
N ARG A 376 12.41 28.36 19.04
CA ARG A 376 13.52 28.45 18.07
C ARG A 376 13.45 27.38 16.98
N ARG A 377 13.10 26.13 17.34
CA ARG A 377 13.00 25.01 16.40
C ARG A 377 11.88 25.23 15.37
N THR A 378 10.72 25.69 15.81
CA THR A 378 9.59 26.01 14.93
C THR A 378 9.94 27.15 13.97
N LEU A 379 10.58 28.22 14.46
CA LEU A 379 11.02 29.34 13.62
C LEU A 379 12.09 28.92 12.61
N GLU A 380 13.05 28.09 13.03
CA GLU A 380 14.07 27.53 12.16
C GLU A 380 13.46 26.68 11.04
N SER A 381 12.50 25.81 11.37
CA SER A 381 11.80 25.00 10.37
C SER A 381 10.96 25.85 9.42
N LEU A 382 10.25 26.88 9.91
CA LEU A 382 9.53 27.82 9.06
C LEU A 382 10.47 28.53 8.07
N ALA A 383 11.61 29.02 8.55
CA ALA A 383 12.61 29.67 7.70
C ALA A 383 13.19 28.71 6.66
N LYS A 384 13.64 27.52 7.08
CA LYS A 384 14.23 26.51 6.21
C LYS A 384 13.26 25.99 5.15
N ALA A 385 11.96 25.89 5.49
CA ALA A 385 10.89 25.47 4.58
C ALA A 385 10.44 26.57 3.60
N GLY A 386 10.95 27.80 3.73
CA GLY A 386 10.62 28.91 2.84
C GLY A 386 9.43 29.78 3.25
N ALA A 387 8.87 29.58 4.44
CA ALA A 387 7.71 30.36 4.91
C ALA A 387 7.98 31.86 4.99
N PHE A 388 9.24 32.27 5.11
CA PHE A 388 9.66 33.67 5.20
C PHE A 388 10.26 34.23 3.91
N ASP A 389 10.27 33.47 2.81
CA ASP A 389 10.92 33.87 1.54
C ASP A 389 10.32 35.17 0.96
N SER A 390 9.05 35.48 1.27
CA SER A 390 8.39 36.73 0.89
C SER A 390 8.84 37.96 1.70
N LEU A 391 9.53 37.75 2.84
CA LEU A 391 9.95 38.80 3.77
C LEU A 391 11.47 38.98 3.83
N ALA A 392 12.24 37.89 3.78
CA ALA A 392 13.69 37.93 3.90
C ALA A 392 14.36 36.65 3.38
N PRO A 393 15.65 36.72 2.97
CA PRO A 393 16.44 35.53 2.62
C PRO A 393 16.57 34.54 3.80
N ARG A 394 16.54 33.23 3.51
CA ARG A 394 16.54 32.18 4.54
C ARG A 394 17.75 32.26 5.46
N GLY A 395 18.94 32.53 4.90
CA GLY A 395 20.18 32.66 5.67
C GLY A 395 20.12 33.77 6.72
N ALA A 396 19.57 34.93 6.34
CA ALA A 396 19.41 36.07 7.22
C ALA A 396 18.44 35.76 8.38
N VAL A 397 17.31 35.11 8.08
CA VAL A 397 16.33 34.71 9.11
C VAL A 397 16.93 33.70 10.09
N ILE A 398 17.68 32.70 9.59
CA ILE A 398 18.31 31.66 10.42
C ILE A 398 19.34 32.25 11.39
N GLN A 399 20.15 33.21 10.93
CA GLN A 399 21.11 33.91 11.80
C GLN A 399 20.39 34.78 12.85
N ALA A 400 19.24 35.36 12.49
CA ALA A 400 18.47 36.25 13.35
C ALA A 400 17.50 35.53 14.32
N LEU A 401 17.43 34.20 14.34
CA LEU A 401 16.43 33.44 15.13
C LEU A 401 16.38 33.81 16.62
N ASP A 402 17.53 34.05 17.25
CA ASP A 402 17.59 34.42 18.67
C ASP A 402 17.05 35.84 18.90
N GLN A 403 17.31 36.77 17.97
CA GLN A 403 16.79 38.13 18.04
C GLN A 403 15.27 38.16 17.79
N ILE A 404 14.79 37.39 16.81
CA ILE A 404 13.36 37.18 16.52
C ILE A 404 12.64 36.67 17.76
N THR A 405 13.17 35.60 18.37
CA THR A 405 12.59 34.97 19.56
C THR A 405 12.57 35.94 20.75
N ALA A 406 13.68 36.65 20.99
CA ALA A 406 13.79 37.62 22.08
C ALA A 406 12.83 38.81 21.92
N THR A 407 12.62 39.27 20.68
CA THR A 407 11.67 40.34 20.37
C THR A 407 10.24 39.89 20.61
N ALA A 408 9.85 38.72 20.09
CA ALA A 408 8.51 38.15 20.30
C ALA A 408 8.18 37.94 21.78
N GLN A 409 9.13 37.43 22.56
CA GLN A 409 8.95 37.24 24.00
C GLN A 409 8.82 38.56 24.75
N ARG A 410 9.58 39.59 24.37
CA ARG A 410 9.50 40.91 24.98
C ARG A 410 8.14 41.55 24.73
N GLU A 411 7.70 41.55 23.48
CA GLU A 411 6.43 42.17 23.07
C GLU A 411 5.22 41.46 23.69
N ALA A 412 5.25 40.13 23.77
CA ALA A 412 4.23 39.36 24.49
C ALA A 412 4.16 39.76 25.97
N ARG A 413 5.31 39.90 26.65
CA ARG A 413 5.34 40.34 28.05
C ARG A 413 4.81 41.76 28.23
N THR A 414 5.16 42.68 27.33
CA THR A 414 4.66 44.06 27.37
C THR A 414 3.12 44.07 27.27
N ARG A 415 2.57 43.30 26.32
CA ARG A 415 1.12 43.15 26.11
C ARG A 415 0.41 42.56 27.33
N ASP A 416 0.94 41.48 27.90
CA ASP A 416 0.37 40.81 29.08
C ASP A 416 0.46 41.65 30.35
N SER A 417 1.50 42.50 30.46
CA SER A 417 1.69 43.37 31.62
C SER A 417 0.77 44.59 31.65
N GLY A 418 0.04 44.87 30.56
CA GLY A 418 -0.82 46.05 30.42
C GLY A 418 -0.05 47.39 30.44
N GLN A 419 1.29 47.36 30.40
CA GLN A 419 2.10 48.55 30.27
C GLN A 419 2.08 49.01 28.81
N SER A 420 1.10 49.84 28.44
CA SER A 420 1.26 50.72 27.28
C SER A 420 2.49 51.58 27.54
N SER A 421 3.46 51.60 26.63
CA SER A 421 4.65 52.45 26.75
C SER A 421 4.21 53.88 27.06
N MET A 422 4.54 54.37 28.26
CA MET A 422 4.10 55.67 28.79
C MET A 422 4.71 56.88 28.02
N PHE A 423 5.33 56.62 26.87
CA PHE A 423 6.03 57.57 26.00
C PHE A 423 5.50 57.61 24.55
N ASP A 424 4.42 56.91 24.22
CA ASP A 424 3.85 56.86 22.85
C ASP A 424 3.03 58.12 22.46
N GLY A 425 3.05 59.16 23.30
CA GLY A 425 2.20 60.35 23.19
C GLY A 425 2.95 61.68 23.04
N GLY A 426 4.04 61.72 22.26
CA GLY A 426 4.77 62.95 21.97
C GLY A 426 5.13 63.07 20.50
N GLU A 427 4.39 63.90 19.76
CA GLU A 427 4.77 64.39 18.43
C GLU A 427 6.16 65.08 18.52
N ASP A 428 7.00 64.82 17.51
CA ASP A 428 8.34 65.39 17.27
C ASP A 428 9.51 64.88 18.14
N VAL A 429 9.82 63.58 18.03
CA VAL A 429 11.22 63.11 18.19
C VAL A 429 11.57 62.17 17.03
N SER A 430 12.63 62.54 16.31
CA SER A 430 13.28 61.77 15.25
C SER A 430 13.47 60.29 15.62
N ASP A 431 13.08 59.42 14.70
CA ASP A 431 13.02 57.96 14.72
C ASP A 431 14.39 57.24 14.79
N ASP A 432 15.34 57.71 15.59
CA ASP A 432 16.70 57.15 15.68
C ASP A 432 17.22 57.04 17.12
N GLY A 433 16.35 56.52 18.01
CA GLY A 433 16.56 56.55 19.47
C GLY A 433 16.29 55.25 20.20
N GLY A 434 16.81 54.11 19.73
CA GLY A 434 17.12 52.97 20.61
C GLY A 434 16.11 51.83 20.72
N MET A 435 15.68 51.25 19.60
CA MET A 435 15.35 49.82 19.53
C MET A 435 16.21 49.23 18.42
N SER A 436 17.21 48.39 18.72
CA SER A 436 17.94 47.72 17.65
C SER A 436 16.95 46.80 16.93
N GLY A 437 16.54 47.18 15.73
CA GLY A 437 15.75 46.31 14.86
C GLY A 437 16.49 45.00 14.60
N ILE A 438 15.76 43.98 14.17
CA ILE A 438 16.34 42.68 13.83
C ILE A 438 17.31 42.86 12.65
N THR A 439 18.58 42.49 12.83
CA THR A 439 19.59 42.58 11.78
C THR A 439 19.48 41.39 10.82
N LEU A 440 19.37 41.68 9.53
CA LEU A 440 19.25 40.69 8.44
C LEU A 440 20.37 40.91 7.40
N ASP A 441 21.63 40.76 7.81
CA ASP A 441 22.82 41.06 7.01
C ASP A 441 23.52 39.83 6.42
N ALA A 442 23.00 38.63 6.70
CA ALA A 442 23.56 37.39 6.17
C ALA A 442 23.27 37.22 4.67
N PRO A 443 24.22 36.69 3.88
CA PRO A 443 23.95 36.29 2.50
C PRO A 443 22.90 35.17 2.47
N ASP A 444 22.22 35.04 1.33
CA ASP A 444 21.32 33.92 1.12
C ASP A 444 22.07 32.59 1.06
N VAL A 445 21.34 31.52 1.35
CA VAL A 445 21.84 30.16 1.41
C VAL A 445 21.94 29.58 -0.02
N SER A 446 22.86 28.64 -0.23
CA SER A 446 23.00 27.96 -1.51
C SER A 446 21.71 27.22 -1.91
N ASP A 447 21.44 27.10 -3.21
CA ASP A 447 20.25 26.38 -3.69
C ASP A 447 20.28 24.88 -3.33
N GLN A 448 21.47 24.29 -3.20
CA GLN A 448 21.65 22.91 -2.73
C GLN A 448 21.18 22.74 -1.28
N ASP A 449 21.54 23.67 -0.40
CA ASP A 449 21.13 23.63 1.01
C ASP A 449 19.61 23.89 1.14
N LYS A 450 19.05 24.83 0.37
CA LYS A 450 17.59 25.04 0.32
C LYS A 450 16.85 23.78 -0.12
N ALA A 451 17.34 23.12 -1.17
CA ALA A 451 16.76 21.88 -1.68
C ALA A 451 16.83 20.74 -0.65
N ALA A 452 17.95 20.63 0.07
CA ALA A 452 18.11 19.66 1.15
C ALA A 452 17.14 19.90 2.31
N TRP A 453 16.98 21.16 2.73
CA TRP A 453 16.03 21.54 3.79
C TRP A 453 14.58 21.29 3.41
N GLU A 454 14.20 21.60 2.17
CA GLU A 454 12.85 21.32 1.68
C GLU A 454 12.56 19.82 1.64
N ARG A 455 13.53 19.00 1.18
CA ARG A 455 13.39 17.55 1.23
C ARG A 455 13.23 17.05 2.67
N GLU A 456 13.99 17.60 3.61
CA GLU A 456 13.93 17.21 5.03
C GLU A 456 12.58 17.59 5.69
N LEU A 457 12.08 18.80 5.41
CA LEU A 457 10.96 19.41 6.14
C LEU A 457 9.61 19.30 5.43
N LEU A 458 9.61 19.25 4.10
CA LEU A 458 8.42 19.19 3.25
C LEU A 458 8.29 17.84 2.54
N GLY A 459 9.36 17.04 2.49
CA GLY A 459 9.39 15.74 1.83
C GLY A 459 9.82 15.77 0.35
N MET A 460 9.87 16.95 -0.27
CA MET A 460 10.36 17.13 -1.64
C MET A 460 10.95 18.53 -1.84
N THR A 461 11.76 18.68 -2.90
CA THR A 461 12.33 19.97 -3.30
C THR A 461 11.38 20.70 -4.25
N LEU A 462 11.12 21.99 -3.98
CA LEU A 462 10.16 22.83 -4.72
C LEU A 462 10.75 24.14 -5.22
N SER A 463 11.67 24.78 -4.48
CA SER A 463 12.28 26.07 -4.85
C SER A 463 13.20 25.99 -6.06
N HIS A 464 13.81 24.83 -6.28
CA HIS A 464 14.75 24.59 -7.36
C HIS A 464 14.43 23.23 -7.94
N ASN A 465 13.69 23.18 -9.06
CA ASN A 465 13.47 21.92 -9.76
C ASN A 465 14.78 21.53 -10.48
N PRO A 466 15.57 20.58 -9.94
CA PRO A 466 16.84 20.20 -10.53
C PRO A 466 16.61 19.62 -11.94
N LEU A 467 15.41 19.08 -12.17
CA LEU A 467 15.00 18.54 -13.47
C LEU A 467 14.86 19.61 -14.55
N ARG A 468 14.64 20.89 -14.23
CA ARG A 468 14.62 21.94 -15.25
C ARG A 468 16.01 22.17 -15.83
N ALA A 469 17.02 22.19 -14.96
CA ALA A 469 18.41 22.22 -15.40
C ALA A 469 18.70 20.96 -16.23
N LEU A 470 18.25 19.79 -15.76
CA LEU A 470 18.38 18.52 -16.49
C LEU A 470 17.69 18.52 -17.86
N ALA A 471 16.53 19.17 -18.01
CA ALA A 471 15.78 19.29 -19.27
C ALA A 471 16.46 20.21 -20.29
N ALA A 472 17.18 21.22 -19.82
CA ALA A 472 17.93 22.15 -20.67
C ALA A 472 19.36 21.67 -20.97
N MET A 473 19.86 20.64 -20.27
CA MET A 473 21.21 20.10 -20.46
C MET A 473 21.32 19.28 -21.76
N ASP A 474 22.42 19.48 -22.48
CA ASP A 474 22.86 18.55 -23.52
C ASP A 474 23.43 17.29 -22.85
N THR A 475 22.67 16.20 -22.91
CA THR A 475 23.00 14.95 -22.21
C THR A 475 24.07 14.13 -22.94
N GLY A 476 24.56 14.58 -24.09
CA GLY A 476 25.61 13.87 -24.84
C GLY A 476 25.23 12.42 -25.22
N GLY A 477 23.93 12.13 -25.34
CA GLY A 477 23.39 10.80 -25.66
C GLY A 477 22.94 9.96 -24.45
N ALA A 478 22.98 10.49 -23.23
CA ALA A 478 22.33 9.87 -22.07
C ALA A 478 20.83 10.19 -22.01
N PHE A 479 20.04 9.25 -21.50
CA PHE A 479 18.63 9.46 -21.22
C PHE A 479 18.46 10.23 -19.90
N ASN A 480 17.45 11.08 -19.83
CA ASN A 480 17.15 11.89 -18.66
C ASN A 480 15.65 11.96 -18.36
N SER A 481 14.84 11.13 -19.03
CA SER A 481 13.39 11.08 -18.87
C SER A 481 12.85 9.64 -18.84
N LEU A 482 11.81 9.40 -18.02
CA LEU A 482 11.07 8.14 -18.00
C LEU A 482 10.34 7.88 -19.32
N GLU A 483 9.87 8.91 -20.02
CA GLU A 483 9.14 8.74 -21.30
C GLU A 483 10.04 8.18 -22.41
N GLN A 484 11.36 8.33 -22.27
CA GLN A 484 12.35 7.78 -23.19
C GLN A 484 12.64 6.29 -22.92
N LEU A 485 12.15 5.75 -21.79
CA LEU A 485 12.37 4.37 -21.37
C LEU A 485 11.18 3.49 -21.77
N GLY A 486 11.28 2.85 -22.93
CA GLY A 486 10.30 1.87 -23.42
C GLY A 486 10.69 0.41 -23.17
N GLU A 487 9.75 -0.50 -23.42
CA GLU A 487 10.00 -1.95 -23.36
C GLU A 487 11.11 -2.40 -24.33
N GLU A 488 11.30 -1.69 -25.44
CA GLU A 488 12.36 -1.95 -26.42
C GLU A 488 13.78 -1.79 -25.84
N LEU A 489 13.95 -1.01 -24.78
CA LEU A 489 15.22 -0.82 -24.08
C LEU A 489 15.46 -1.84 -22.97
N ALA A 490 14.51 -2.74 -22.69
CA ALA A 490 14.65 -3.76 -21.66
C ALA A 490 15.87 -4.65 -21.92
N GLY A 491 16.73 -4.80 -20.90
CA GLY A 491 17.97 -5.57 -20.97
C GLY A 491 19.13 -4.89 -21.69
N GLN A 492 18.91 -3.74 -22.34
CA GLN A 492 19.97 -2.98 -23.01
C GLN A 492 20.79 -2.16 -22.00
N PRO A 493 22.09 -1.95 -22.25
CA PRO A 493 22.89 -1.04 -21.44
C PRO A 493 22.59 0.40 -21.85
N ILE A 494 22.16 1.21 -20.89
CA ILE A 494 21.77 2.62 -21.07
C ILE A 494 22.55 3.51 -20.11
N ASN A 495 22.68 4.78 -20.48
CA ASN A 495 23.23 5.84 -19.64
C ASN A 495 22.08 6.75 -19.20
N MET A 496 21.95 6.95 -17.90
CA MET A 496 20.92 7.77 -17.27
C MET A 496 21.57 8.94 -16.55
N LEU A 497 21.10 10.15 -16.80
CA LEU A 497 21.49 11.35 -16.07
C LEU A 497 20.32 11.76 -15.16
N GLY A 498 20.58 11.98 -13.88
CA GLY A 498 19.56 12.39 -12.91
C GLY A 498 20.13 12.75 -11.55
N TYR A 499 19.27 13.27 -10.68
CA TYR A 499 19.63 13.63 -9.32
C TYR A 499 19.38 12.48 -8.36
N ILE A 500 20.28 12.24 -7.41
CA ILE A 500 20.02 11.28 -6.34
C ILE A 500 18.96 11.85 -5.41
N SER A 501 17.77 11.25 -5.37
CA SER A 501 16.70 11.66 -4.47
C SER A 501 16.87 11.07 -3.08
N THR A 502 17.05 9.75 -3.02
CA THR A 502 17.22 9.00 -1.78
C THR A 502 18.15 7.81 -2.00
N VAL A 503 19.07 7.58 -1.07
CA VAL A 503 19.89 6.37 -1.00
C VAL A 503 19.39 5.47 0.14
N ILE A 504 18.84 4.31 -0.19
CA ILE A 504 18.45 3.29 0.78
C ILE A 504 19.54 2.23 0.85
N GLU A 505 20.20 2.16 2.00
CA GLU A 505 21.16 1.11 2.27
C GLU A 505 20.44 -0.20 2.63
N ARG A 506 20.82 -1.28 1.95
CA ARG A 506 20.37 -2.64 2.24
C ARG A 506 21.56 -3.58 2.28
N THR A 507 21.30 -4.75 2.85
CA THR A 507 22.30 -5.80 2.97
C THR A 507 21.81 -7.00 2.19
N THR A 508 22.67 -7.59 1.36
CA THR A 508 22.35 -8.85 0.67
C THR A 508 22.23 -9.98 1.70
N ARG A 509 21.70 -11.14 1.29
CA ARG A 509 21.69 -12.35 2.12
C ARG A 509 23.10 -12.77 2.60
N GLU A 510 24.14 -12.34 1.90
CA GLU A 510 25.56 -12.59 2.23
C GLU A 510 26.19 -11.53 3.17
N GLY A 511 25.42 -10.58 3.69
CA GLY A 511 25.94 -9.54 4.58
C GLY A 511 26.66 -8.38 3.86
N LYS A 512 26.70 -8.38 2.53
CA LYS A 512 27.34 -7.30 1.75
C LYS A 512 26.38 -6.13 1.55
N ARG A 513 26.87 -4.91 1.76
CA ARG A 513 26.11 -3.68 1.55
C ARG A 513 25.84 -3.46 0.06
N PHE A 514 24.61 -3.07 -0.27
CA PHE A 514 24.19 -2.63 -1.59
C PHE A 514 23.22 -1.46 -1.42
N PHE A 515 23.15 -0.56 -2.41
CA PHE A 515 22.24 0.57 -2.36
C PHE A 515 21.08 0.38 -3.32
N ILE A 516 19.89 0.79 -2.88
CA ILE A 516 18.73 1.07 -3.73
C ILE A 516 18.64 2.60 -3.78
N VAL A 517 18.93 3.16 -4.95
CA VAL A 517 19.01 4.60 -5.15
C VAL A 517 17.84 5.05 -6.00
N ASN A 518 17.02 5.97 -5.52
CA ASN A 518 16.00 6.60 -6.36
C ASN A 518 16.65 7.75 -7.13
N LEU A 519 16.79 7.56 -8.44
CA LEU A 519 17.30 8.58 -9.35
C LEU A 519 16.12 9.41 -9.87
N GLU A 520 16.08 10.68 -9.50
CA GLU A 520 15.10 11.64 -9.96
C GLU A 520 15.47 12.11 -11.37
N ILE A 521 14.53 11.90 -12.30
CA ILE A 521 14.66 12.21 -13.74
C ILE A 521 13.36 12.87 -14.23
N LEU A 522 13.35 13.35 -15.47
CA LEU A 522 12.16 13.97 -16.05
C LEU A 522 11.01 12.96 -16.13
N GLY A 523 9.89 13.29 -15.52
CA GLY A 523 8.69 12.44 -15.49
C GLY A 523 8.60 11.49 -14.29
N GLY A 524 9.61 11.43 -13.40
CA GLY A 524 9.50 10.68 -12.14
C GLY A 524 10.82 10.14 -11.60
N PHE A 525 10.76 9.01 -10.89
CA PHE A 525 11.91 8.36 -10.28
C PHE A 525 12.22 7.04 -10.99
N LEU A 526 13.51 6.75 -11.17
CA LEU A 526 14.01 5.47 -11.62
C LEU A 526 14.79 4.79 -10.48
N GLU A 527 14.35 3.61 -10.07
CA GLU A 527 15.05 2.83 -9.05
C GLU A 527 16.36 2.27 -9.64
N VAL A 528 17.49 2.58 -9.01
CA VAL A 528 18.83 2.12 -9.40
C VAL A 528 19.36 1.16 -8.35
N MET A 529 19.64 -0.06 -8.77
CA MET A 529 20.21 -1.12 -7.93
C MET A 529 21.73 -1.11 -8.04
N VAL A 530 22.41 -0.76 -6.96
CA VAL A 530 23.87 -0.66 -6.88
C VAL A 530 24.42 -1.83 -6.04
N TRP A 531 24.83 -2.89 -6.72
CA TRP A 531 25.37 -4.10 -6.09
C TRP A 531 26.75 -3.88 -5.44
N PRO A 532 27.18 -4.74 -4.49
CA PRO A 532 28.39 -4.53 -3.68
C PRO A 532 29.66 -4.24 -4.49
N ASP A 533 29.90 -4.98 -5.58
CA ASP A 533 31.08 -4.79 -6.43
C ASP A 533 31.10 -3.41 -7.10
N THR A 534 29.92 -2.92 -7.52
CA THR A 534 29.77 -1.57 -8.10
C THR A 534 29.87 -0.51 -7.01
N LEU A 535 29.25 -0.75 -5.85
CA LEU A 535 29.26 0.18 -4.71
C LEU A 535 30.68 0.44 -4.21
N GLN A 536 31.53 -0.58 -4.08
CA GLN A 536 32.94 -0.40 -3.69
C GLN A 536 33.73 0.51 -4.64
N ARG A 537 33.39 0.48 -5.94
CA ARG A 537 34.04 1.32 -6.97
C ARG A 537 33.46 2.73 -7.06
N THR A 538 32.28 2.98 -6.53
CA THR A 538 31.50 4.22 -6.73
C THR A 538 31.03 4.83 -5.41
N SER A 539 31.62 4.44 -4.28
CA SER A 539 31.16 4.80 -2.93
C SER A 539 31.08 6.31 -2.69
N GLU A 540 31.92 7.09 -3.35
CA GLU A 540 31.98 8.55 -3.21
C GLU A 540 30.86 9.30 -3.94
N VAL A 541 30.13 8.63 -4.85
CA VAL A 541 29.11 9.23 -5.72
C VAL A 541 27.73 9.28 -5.05
N TRP A 542 27.42 8.30 -4.20
CA TRP A 542 26.06 8.06 -3.69
C TRP A 542 25.72 8.94 -2.50
N GLN A 543 25.44 10.22 -2.76
CA GLN A 543 24.96 11.18 -1.76
C GLN A 543 23.71 11.88 -2.26
N ASP A 544 22.74 12.06 -1.37
CA ASP A 544 21.47 12.72 -1.69
C ASP A 544 21.72 14.12 -2.27
N GLY A 545 20.98 14.46 -3.33
CA GLY A 545 21.04 15.74 -4.03
C GLY A 545 22.11 15.86 -5.12
N ARG A 546 23.01 14.88 -5.29
CA ARG A 546 24.05 14.95 -6.35
C ARG A 546 23.48 14.63 -7.74
N LEU A 547 23.95 15.36 -8.74
CA LEU A 547 23.71 15.05 -10.16
C LEU A 547 24.70 13.98 -10.60
N VAL A 548 24.19 12.84 -11.07
CA VAL A 548 25.01 11.67 -11.38
C VAL A 548 24.67 11.09 -12.75
N MET A 549 25.72 10.66 -13.45
CA MET A 549 25.60 9.85 -14.66
C MET A 549 25.73 8.38 -14.25
N VAL A 550 24.66 7.62 -14.45
CA VAL A 550 24.57 6.19 -14.11
C VAL A 550 24.49 5.37 -15.39
N SER A 551 25.42 4.44 -15.56
CA SER A 551 25.38 3.45 -16.64
C SER A 551 24.97 2.10 -16.10
N GLY A 552 23.98 1.49 -16.73
CA GLY A 552 23.46 0.21 -16.26
C GLY A 552 22.52 -0.45 -17.26
N ARG A 553 21.98 -1.60 -16.87
CA ARG A 553 20.99 -2.31 -17.69
C ARG A 553 19.59 -2.09 -17.17
N LEU A 554 18.70 -1.67 -18.07
CA LEU A 554 17.27 -1.52 -17.75
C LEU A 554 16.66 -2.90 -17.49
N ARG A 555 15.91 -3.02 -16.40
CA ARG A 555 15.15 -4.20 -16.01
C ARG A 555 13.68 -3.82 -15.92
N MET A 556 12.84 -4.62 -16.55
CA MET A 556 11.39 -4.51 -16.47
C MET A 556 10.87 -5.68 -15.65
N ARG A 557 10.07 -5.40 -14.61
CA ARG A 557 9.36 -6.43 -13.84
C ARG A 557 7.89 -6.04 -13.72
N GLY A 558 7.07 -6.51 -14.66
CA GLY A 558 5.72 -5.98 -14.85
C GLY A 558 5.79 -4.53 -15.33
N ASP A 559 5.03 -3.63 -14.71
CA ASP A 559 5.03 -2.20 -15.03
C ASP A 559 6.13 -1.40 -14.27
N GLN A 560 6.95 -2.06 -13.45
CA GLN A 560 8.04 -1.39 -12.72
C GLN A 560 9.36 -1.46 -13.49
N MET A 561 9.95 -0.28 -13.69
CA MET A 561 11.25 -0.07 -14.33
C MET A 561 12.32 0.12 -13.27
N SER A 562 13.43 -0.60 -13.39
CA SER A 562 14.63 -0.39 -12.56
C SER A 562 15.90 -0.52 -13.36
N LEU A 563 16.99 0.08 -12.89
CA LEU A 563 18.29 0.07 -13.54
C LEU A 563 19.29 -0.70 -12.68
N ALA A 564 19.88 -1.77 -13.22
CA ALA A 564 21.00 -2.44 -12.57
C ALA A 564 22.30 -1.68 -12.90
N CYS A 565 22.91 -1.03 -11.91
CA CYS A 565 24.07 -0.15 -12.09
C CYS A 565 25.38 -0.93 -12.36
N ASP A 566 26.05 -0.60 -13.45
CA ASP A 566 27.38 -1.12 -13.82
C ASP A 566 28.51 -0.12 -13.45
N THR A 567 28.24 1.18 -13.58
CA THR A 567 29.12 2.27 -13.12
C THR A 567 28.33 3.56 -12.90
N ALA A 568 28.84 4.43 -12.03
CA ALA A 568 28.28 5.76 -11.80
C ALA A 568 29.41 6.77 -11.58
N MET A 569 29.18 8.02 -11.97
CA MET A 569 30.07 9.14 -11.70
C MET A 569 29.26 10.40 -11.41
N GLU A 570 29.81 11.30 -10.61
CA GLU A 570 29.26 12.63 -10.45
C GLU A 570 29.38 13.38 -11.78
N TYR A 571 28.31 14.07 -12.17
CA TYR A 571 28.25 14.78 -13.44
C TYR A 571 28.34 16.28 -13.19
N ASP A 572 29.38 16.88 -13.73
CA ASP A 572 29.60 18.32 -13.71
C ASP A 572 29.03 18.95 -15.00
N PRO A 573 27.95 19.77 -14.90
CA PRO A 573 27.34 20.39 -16.05
C PRO A 573 28.22 21.48 -16.70
N GLU A 574 29.18 22.06 -15.98
CA GLU A 574 30.10 23.08 -16.54
C GLU A 574 31.25 22.44 -17.32
N ASN A 575 31.55 21.17 -17.06
CA ASN A 575 32.59 20.40 -17.73
C ASN A 575 32.08 18.99 -18.10
N PRO A 576 31.22 18.87 -19.13
CA PRO A 576 30.55 17.62 -19.46
C PRO A 576 31.57 16.57 -19.89
N SER A 577 31.73 15.54 -19.06
CA SER A 577 32.49 14.35 -19.43
C SER A 577 31.65 13.47 -20.36
N PRO A 578 32.23 12.92 -21.44
CA PRO A 578 31.49 12.05 -22.34
C PRO A 578 30.95 10.84 -21.56
N PRO A 579 29.71 10.39 -21.85
CA PRO A 579 29.13 9.29 -21.12
C PRO A 579 30.03 8.05 -21.30
N PRO A 580 30.31 7.30 -20.22
CA PRO A 580 31.15 6.12 -20.33
C PRO A 580 30.50 5.13 -21.31
N PRO A 581 31.31 4.37 -22.08
CA PRO A 581 30.76 3.43 -23.06
C PRO A 581 29.90 2.39 -22.34
N ALA A 582 28.66 2.24 -22.80
CA ALA A 582 27.72 1.21 -22.36
C ALA A 582 28.32 -0.18 -22.67
N ARG A 583 29.05 -0.78 -21.72
CA ARG A 583 29.82 -2.01 -21.98
C ARG A 583 28.90 -3.25 -21.94
N PRO A 584 28.82 -4.06 -23.01
CA PRO A 584 28.22 -5.39 -22.91
C PRO A 584 29.15 -6.31 -22.11
N ARG A 585 28.69 -6.80 -20.96
CA ARG A 585 29.46 -7.77 -20.17
C ARG A 585 29.52 -9.11 -20.91
N ASN A 586 30.74 -9.61 -21.18
CA ASN A 586 31.00 -10.93 -21.77
C ASN A 586 30.35 -12.04 -20.94
N ARG A 587 29.67 -12.98 -21.62
CA ARG A 587 29.25 -14.27 -21.05
C ARG A 587 30.49 -15.01 -20.56
N TYR A 588 30.60 -15.24 -19.25
CA TYR A 588 31.45 -16.31 -18.74
C TYR A 588 30.80 -17.63 -19.13
N ASN A 589 31.40 -18.32 -20.12
CA ASN A 589 31.10 -19.70 -20.47
C ASN A 589 32.32 -20.54 -20.08
N GLY A 590 32.09 -21.70 -19.47
CA GLY A 590 33.12 -22.55 -18.87
C GLY A 590 34.05 -23.26 -19.86
N ASN A 591 35.02 -23.95 -19.25
CA ASN A 591 36.03 -24.88 -19.77
C ASN A 591 37.37 -24.31 -20.28
N GLY A 592 38.43 -24.63 -19.54
CA GLY A 592 39.83 -24.48 -19.95
C GLY A 592 40.79 -25.07 -18.92
N ASN A 593 40.99 -26.38 -18.99
CA ASN A 593 41.97 -27.15 -18.23
C ASN A 593 43.41 -26.63 -18.51
N GLY A 594 44.23 -26.40 -17.48
CA GLY A 594 45.60 -25.91 -17.67
C GLY A 594 46.45 -25.83 -16.39
N ASN A 595 47.23 -26.88 -16.14
CA ASN A 595 48.30 -26.99 -15.16
C ASN A 595 49.31 -25.83 -15.21
N GLY A 596 49.73 -25.30 -14.04
CA GLY A 596 50.83 -24.33 -13.96
C GLY A 596 51.31 -24.05 -12.53
N HIS A 597 52.55 -24.42 -12.23
CA HIS A 597 53.22 -24.43 -10.93
C HIS A 597 53.44 -23.09 -10.19
N LYS A 598 53.44 -23.21 -8.84
CA LYS A 598 54.33 -22.61 -7.81
C LYS A 598 54.66 -21.10 -7.87
N ARG A 599 54.44 -20.41 -6.73
CA ARG A 599 55.53 -20.04 -5.80
C ARG A 599 55.05 -19.46 -4.46
N ASN A 600 55.74 -19.90 -3.40
CA ASN A 600 55.73 -19.42 -2.02
C ASN A 600 55.98 -17.91 -1.88
N GLY A 601 55.40 -17.33 -0.83
CA GLY A 601 55.74 -16.03 -0.27
C GLY A 601 55.33 -15.94 1.19
N ASN A 602 56.23 -16.40 2.06
CA ASN A 602 56.15 -16.52 3.51
C ASN A 602 56.01 -15.16 4.22
N GLY A 603 55.37 -15.11 5.40
CA GLY A 603 55.42 -13.92 6.25
C GLY A 603 54.55 -13.97 7.51
N ASN A 604 55.07 -14.62 8.57
CA ASN A 604 54.76 -14.49 9.99
C ASN A 604 54.03 -13.19 10.39
N GLY A 605 53.05 -13.16 11.30
CA GLY A 605 52.83 -13.98 12.48
C GLY A 605 52.99 -13.12 13.74
N SER A 606 52.00 -13.09 14.63
CA SER A 606 52.22 -13.12 16.08
C SER A 606 50.90 -13.26 16.85
N LYS A 607 50.90 -14.23 17.75
CA LYS A 607 49.88 -14.61 18.74
C LYS A 607 49.89 -13.65 19.93
N THR A 608 48.81 -13.64 20.72
CA THR A 608 48.72 -13.82 22.20
C THR A 608 47.27 -13.50 22.62
N THR A 609 46.41 -14.47 22.96
CA THR A 609 46.21 -15.24 24.21
C THR A 609 45.64 -14.45 25.41
N ASP A 610 44.42 -14.87 25.76
CA ASP A 610 43.94 -15.27 27.11
C ASP A 610 42.97 -14.40 27.92
N HIS A 611 41.78 -14.99 28.10
CA HIS A 611 40.97 -15.20 29.30
C HIS A 611 40.73 -14.07 30.32
N ASN A 612 39.44 -13.74 30.54
CA ASN A 612 38.78 -14.07 31.82
C ASN A 612 37.25 -13.95 31.78
N ILE A 613 36.62 -14.85 32.54
CA ILE A 613 35.18 -14.96 32.86
C ILE A 613 34.93 -14.20 34.17
N SER A 614 33.83 -13.44 34.29
CA SER A 614 32.93 -13.43 35.48
C SER A 614 31.88 -12.28 35.48
N GLU A 615 30.62 -12.69 35.67
CA GLU A 615 29.53 -12.09 36.46
C GLU A 615 28.58 -10.95 35.95
N LYS A 616 27.32 -11.39 35.82
CA LYS A 616 25.98 -10.78 35.82
C LYS A 616 25.80 -9.33 36.32
N LYS A 617 25.08 -8.53 35.51
CA LYS A 617 23.89 -7.75 35.93
C LYS A 617 23.04 -7.33 34.73
N ALA A 618 21.72 -7.50 34.85
CA ALA A 618 20.73 -7.08 33.86
C ALA A 618 20.62 -5.55 33.81
N GLN A 619 20.74 -4.96 32.61
CA GLN A 619 20.38 -3.57 32.32
C GLN A 619 19.96 -3.45 30.84
N MET A 620 18.72 -2.99 30.61
CA MET A 620 18.22 -2.56 29.30
C MET A 620 19.04 -1.36 28.83
N THR A 621 19.67 -1.45 27.66
CA THR A 621 20.18 -0.29 26.92
C THR A 621 19.95 -0.47 25.42
N THR A 622 19.31 0.53 24.82
CA THR A 622 19.30 0.83 23.39
C THR A 622 20.71 1.20 22.96
N GLY A 623 21.33 0.39 22.10
CA GLY A 623 22.65 0.65 21.51
C GLY A 623 23.05 -0.46 20.53
N ASN A 624 23.63 -0.07 19.40
CA ASN A 624 24.24 -0.97 18.42
C ASN A 624 25.17 -1.99 19.10
N ASN A 625 24.79 -3.27 19.11
CA ASN A 625 25.66 -4.37 19.48
C ASN A 625 25.60 -5.43 18.38
N ILE A 626 26.78 -5.76 17.84
CA ILE A 626 27.00 -6.95 17.01
C ILE A 626 26.77 -8.18 17.91
N PRO A 627 25.92 -9.16 17.55
CA PRO A 627 25.72 -10.35 18.38
C PRO A 627 27.02 -11.14 18.50
N ALA A 628 27.47 -11.40 19.72
CA ALA A 628 28.77 -12.00 20.01
C ALA A 628 28.80 -13.54 19.90
N GLU A 629 27.73 -14.20 19.46
CA GLU A 629 27.68 -15.66 19.30
C GLU A 629 26.84 -16.05 18.08
N PRO A 630 27.27 -17.04 17.28
CA PRO A 630 26.60 -17.45 16.06
C PRO A 630 25.21 -18.03 16.36
N GLN A 631 24.20 -17.52 15.65
CA GLN A 631 22.83 -18.02 15.70
C GLN A 631 22.75 -19.36 14.98
N LYS A 632 22.10 -20.36 15.58
CA LYS A 632 21.86 -21.64 14.93
C LYS A 632 20.52 -21.60 14.19
N VAL A 633 20.43 -22.37 13.11
CA VAL A 633 19.18 -22.65 12.42
C VAL A 633 18.87 -24.13 12.60
N VAL A 634 17.79 -24.42 13.31
CA VAL A 634 17.24 -25.76 13.52
C VAL A 634 16.26 -26.05 12.39
N ARG A 635 16.54 -27.07 11.58
CA ARG A 635 15.71 -27.50 10.47
C ARG A 635 15.02 -28.80 10.86
N LEU A 636 13.69 -28.82 10.76
CA LEU A 636 12.83 -29.95 11.09
C LEU A 636 12.18 -30.47 9.82
N ALA A 637 12.21 -31.78 9.61
CA ALA A 637 11.56 -32.44 8.49
C ALA A 637 10.26 -33.12 8.95
N VAL A 638 9.16 -32.83 8.25
CA VAL A 638 7.84 -33.44 8.49
C VAL A 638 7.25 -33.89 7.17
N THR A 639 6.61 -35.05 7.15
CA THR A 639 5.83 -35.52 5.99
C THR A 639 4.35 -35.37 6.32
N GLU A 640 3.60 -34.75 5.41
CA GLU A 640 2.13 -34.65 5.50
C GLU A 640 1.53 -36.04 5.38
N SER A 641 0.61 -36.38 6.29
CA SER A 641 -0.14 -37.63 6.27
C SER A 641 -1.50 -37.43 5.61
N ASP A 642 -2.19 -38.54 5.32
CA ASP A 642 -3.56 -38.50 4.78
C ASP A 642 -4.62 -38.06 5.82
N ASP A 643 -4.23 -37.84 7.10
CA ASP A 643 -5.11 -37.34 8.16
C ASP A 643 -4.66 -35.95 8.67
N PRO A 644 -5.32 -34.87 8.19
CA PRO A 644 -5.01 -33.49 8.60
C PRO A 644 -5.14 -33.23 10.10
N SER A 645 -5.94 -34.02 10.83
CA SER A 645 -6.11 -33.86 12.27
C SER A 645 -4.88 -34.33 13.03
N LEU A 646 -4.24 -35.40 12.54
CA LEU A 646 -3.02 -35.97 13.11
C LEU A 646 -1.81 -35.05 12.84
N ASP A 647 -1.74 -34.47 11.63
CA ASP A 647 -0.71 -33.50 11.27
C ASP A 647 -0.82 -32.21 12.08
N ALA A 648 -2.04 -31.70 12.27
CA ALA A 648 -2.28 -30.54 13.11
C ALA A 648 -1.93 -30.80 14.59
N HIS A 649 -2.10 -32.04 15.06
CA HIS A 649 -1.70 -32.43 16.41
C HIS A 649 -0.18 -32.50 16.54
N LEU A 650 0.50 -33.19 15.61
CA LEU A 650 1.96 -33.31 15.56
C LEU A 650 2.64 -31.93 15.51
N LEU A 651 2.15 -31.02 14.68
CA LEU A 651 2.69 -29.66 14.57
C LEU A 651 2.54 -28.87 15.89
N ARG A 652 1.42 -29.04 16.61
CA ARG A 652 1.24 -28.40 17.93
C ARG A 652 2.19 -28.98 18.96
N GLU A 653 2.44 -30.29 18.96
CA GLU A 653 3.41 -30.91 19.87
C GLU A 653 4.83 -30.45 19.59
N VAL A 654 5.23 -30.37 18.31
CA VAL A 654 6.54 -29.84 17.90
C VAL A 654 6.71 -28.38 18.36
N ILE A 655 5.71 -27.52 18.15
CA ILE A 655 5.75 -26.13 18.62
C ILE A 655 5.79 -26.08 20.15
N GLY A 656 5.04 -26.92 20.83
CA GLY A 656 5.06 -27.04 22.30
C GLY A 656 6.46 -27.36 22.82
N VAL A 657 7.11 -28.38 22.26
CA VAL A 657 8.49 -28.75 22.63
C VAL A 657 9.48 -27.62 22.31
N LEU A 658 9.36 -26.92 21.19
CA LEU A 658 10.23 -25.78 20.86
C LEU A 658 10.10 -24.62 21.87
N LEU A 659 8.90 -24.36 22.36
CA LEU A 659 8.60 -23.29 23.32
C LEU A 659 9.07 -23.62 24.76
N GLU A 660 9.22 -24.90 25.10
CA GLU A 660 9.79 -25.34 26.39
C GLU A 660 11.31 -25.04 26.49
N TYR A 661 11.98 -24.80 25.35
CA TYR A 661 13.40 -24.45 25.28
C TYR A 661 13.54 -23.06 24.64
N PRO A 662 13.19 -21.96 25.34
CA PRO A 662 13.24 -20.63 24.76
C PRO A 662 14.68 -20.18 24.46
N GLY A 663 14.88 -19.54 23.31
CA GLY A 663 16.19 -19.01 22.93
C GLY A 663 16.12 -18.15 21.67
N ARG A 664 17.27 -17.93 21.04
CA ARG A 664 17.43 -17.03 19.87
C ARG A 664 17.63 -17.76 18.55
N ASP A 665 17.72 -19.09 18.55
CA ASP A 665 17.94 -19.90 17.35
C ASP A 665 16.65 -19.94 16.52
N ARG A 666 16.81 -19.92 15.19
CA ARG A 666 15.69 -19.95 14.25
C ARG A 666 15.26 -21.37 13.97
N VAL A 667 13.98 -21.55 13.66
CA VAL A 667 13.41 -22.86 13.30
C VAL A 667 12.83 -22.79 11.90
N ASN A 668 13.26 -23.72 11.05
CA ASN A 668 12.72 -23.93 9.72
C ASN A 668 12.03 -25.30 9.67
N LEU A 669 10.88 -25.37 9.02
CA LEU A 669 10.12 -26.59 8.82
C LEU A 669 10.11 -26.94 7.34
N ASP A 670 10.65 -28.10 6.98
CA ASP A 670 10.57 -28.68 5.66
C ASP A 670 9.41 -29.69 5.68
N ILE A 671 8.31 -29.37 4.99
CA ILE A 671 7.11 -30.20 4.90
C ILE A 671 7.07 -30.88 3.53
N ARG A 672 6.96 -32.20 3.51
CA ARG A 672 6.77 -32.98 2.29
C ARG A 672 5.28 -33.26 2.07
N THR A 673 4.73 -32.70 0.99
CA THR A 673 3.34 -32.87 0.52
C THR A 673 3.38 -33.62 -0.81
N GLY A 674 3.16 -34.94 -0.78
CA GLY A 674 3.34 -35.80 -1.96
C GLY A 674 4.76 -35.71 -2.55
N GLU A 675 4.88 -35.31 -3.82
CA GLU A 675 6.18 -35.10 -4.49
C GLU A 675 6.77 -33.70 -4.25
N ARG A 676 6.07 -32.81 -3.55
CA ARG A 676 6.50 -31.42 -3.33
C ARG A 676 7.12 -31.25 -1.95
N LEU A 677 8.22 -30.50 -1.91
CA LEU A 677 8.86 -30.06 -0.68
C LEU A 677 8.57 -28.58 -0.45
N VAL A 678 7.89 -28.26 0.63
CA VAL A 678 7.55 -26.90 1.05
C VAL A 678 8.38 -26.52 2.27
N ARG A 679 9.24 -25.52 2.13
CA ARG A 679 10.02 -24.97 3.24
C ARG A 679 9.32 -23.77 3.83
N MET A 680 9.02 -23.85 5.13
CA MET A 680 8.37 -22.79 5.90
C MET A 680 9.32 -22.29 6.99
N ASP A 681 9.50 -20.97 7.05
CA ASP A 681 10.18 -20.31 8.17
C ASP A 681 9.15 -20.09 9.30
N LEU A 682 9.53 -20.33 10.55
CA LEU A 682 8.67 -20.10 11.73
C LEU A 682 9.17 -18.86 12.50
N PRO A 683 8.95 -17.64 11.97
CA PRO A 683 9.54 -16.42 12.53
C PRO A 683 9.05 -16.06 13.94
N VAL A 684 7.93 -16.64 14.38
CA VAL A 684 7.32 -16.40 15.70
C VAL A 684 7.84 -17.37 16.77
N VAL A 685 8.55 -18.43 16.38
CA VAL A 685 9.08 -19.45 17.30
C VAL A 685 10.60 -19.39 17.31
N SER A 686 11.18 -18.89 18.41
CA SER A 686 12.62 -18.89 18.63
C SER A 686 12.99 -19.83 19.77
N THR A 687 14.00 -20.68 19.56
CA THR A 687 14.35 -21.75 20.49
C THR A 687 15.83 -21.66 20.91
N GLY A 688 16.22 -22.33 21.99
CA GLY A 688 17.60 -22.44 22.44
C GLY A 688 18.08 -23.86 22.18
N TYR A 689 18.72 -24.07 21.03
CA TYR A 689 19.08 -25.43 20.63
C TYR A 689 20.11 -26.05 21.58
N CYS A 690 19.75 -27.20 22.15
CA CYS A 690 20.59 -28.05 22.97
C CYS A 690 20.33 -29.53 22.66
N GLU A 691 21.25 -30.41 23.08
CA GLU A 691 21.12 -31.87 22.88
C GLU A 691 19.81 -32.44 23.45
N GLY A 692 19.29 -31.85 24.54
CA GLY A 692 18.00 -32.25 25.12
C GLY A 692 16.79 -31.90 24.25
N LEU A 693 16.83 -30.76 23.55
CA LEU A 693 15.81 -30.38 22.57
C LEU A 693 15.90 -31.29 21.33
N HIS A 694 17.12 -31.57 20.86
CA HIS A 694 17.35 -32.46 19.71
C HIS A 694 16.73 -33.84 19.94
N ALA A 695 17.05 -34.48 21.07
CA ALA A 695 16.55 -35.81 21.40
C ALA A 695 15.01 -35.88 21.46
N ARG A 696 14.35 -34.84 22.03
CA ARG A 696 12.88 -34.81 22.10
C ARG A 696 12.21 -34.56 20.75
N LEU A 697 12.84 -33.77 19.88
CA LEU A 697 12.34 -33.55 18.53
C LEU A 697 12.52 -34.80 17.67
N GLU A 698 13.63 -35.53 17.80
CA GLU A 698 13.81 -36.83 17.13
C GLU A 698 12.89 -37.92 17.67
N GLU A 699 12.56 -37.91 18.97
CA GLU A 699 11.57 -38.84 19.54
C GLU A 699 10.17 -38.61 18.93
N LEU A 700 9.81 -37.35 18.65
CA LEU A 700 8.52 -36.98 18.06
C LEU A 700 8.47 -37.17 16.54
N LEU A 701 9.55 -36.84 15.83
CA LEU A 701 9.58 -36.79 14.36
C LEU A 701 10.26 -38.00 13.71
N GLY A 702 11.04 -38.76 14.47
CA GLY A 702 11.88 -39.86 14.01
C GLY A 702 13.37 -39.49 13.93
N PRO A 703 14.28 -40.48 13.86
CA PRO A 703 15.71 -40.24 13.77
C PRO A 703 16.09 -39.52 12.47
N ASP A 704 17.13 -38.69 12.51
CA ASP A 704 17.67 -37.93 11.37
C ASP A 704 16.70 -36.89 10.75
N THR A 705 15.60 -36.57 11.45
CA THR A 705 14.61 -35.55 11.03
C THR A 705 14.91 -34.14 11.56
N VAL A 706 15.94 -34.00 12.41
CA VAL A 706 16.37 -32.74 13.00
C VAL A 706 17.80 -32.46 12.56
N ALA A 707 18.01 -31.37 11.81
CA ALA A 707 19.35 -30.91 11.45
C ALA A 707 19.62 -29.52 12.01
N VAL A 708 20.86 -29.30 12.44
CA VAL A 708 21.27 -27.98 12.94
C VAL A 708 22.44 -27.47 12.15
N HIS A 709 22.24 -26.28 11.58
CA HIS A 709 23.28 -25.56 10.88
C HIS A 709 23.70 -24.36 11.71
N GLN A 710 25.01 -24.22 11.86
CA GLN A 710 25.60 -23.04 12.49
C GLN A 710 25.96 -22.06 11.37
N GLU A 711 25.35 -20.86 11.39
CA GLU A 711 25.74 -19.81 10.45
C GLU A 711 27.10 -19.25 10.89
N LEU A 712 28.17 -19.72 10.24
CA LEU A 712 29.50 -19.11 10.32
C LEU A 712 29.43 -17.78 9.57
N GLY A 713 29.43 -16.67 10.30
CA GLY A 713 29.59 -15.34 9.73
C GLY A 713 30.85 -15.28 8.87
N LEU A 714 30.72 -14.67 7.68
CA LEU A 714 31.67 -14.59 6.56
C LEU A 714 31.58 -15.77 5.57
N GLY A 715 30.69 -15.62 4.58
CA GLY A 715 30.92 -15.94 3.17
C GLY A 715 31.78 -17.15 2.78
N MET A 716 31.74 -18.24 3.52
CA MET A 716 32.09 -19.57 3.01
C MET A 716 30.79 -20.20 2.50
N GLU A 717 30.88 -20.92 1.38
CA GLU A 717 29.79 -21.80 0.96
C GLU A 717 29.37 -22.67 2.16
N PRO A 718 28.07 -22.84 2.42
CA PRO A 718 27.63 -23.81 3.42
C PRO A 718 28.28 -25.15 3.07
N PRO A 719 28.82 -25.91 4.05
CA PRO A 719 29.21 -27.28 3.76
C PRO A 719 28.01 -27.97 3.12
N ASN A 720 28.26 -28.77 2.08
CA ASN A 720 27.25 -29.56 1.37
C ASN A 720 26.14 -29.96 2.34
N GLU A 721 24.94 -29.36 2.18
CA GLU A 721 23.88 -29.47 3.19
C GLU A 721 23.62 -30.96 3.44
N SER A 722 23.81 -31.42 4.68
CA SER A 722 23.37 -32.75 5.06
C SER A 722 21.86 -32.80 4.84
N PRO A 723 21.34 -33.66 3.94
CA PRO A 723 19.91 -33.78 3.77
C PRO A 723 19.31 -34.26 5.09
N VAL A 724 18.26 -33.57 5.54
CA VAL A 724 17.44 -34.07 6.65
C VAL A 724 16.66 -35.26 6.10
N HIS A 725 16.71 -36.39 6.79
CA HIS A 725 16.03 -37.59 6.32
C HIS A 725 14.52 -37.37 6.43
N MET A 726 13.83 -37.35 5.30
CA MET A 726 12.38 -37.36 5.27
C MET A 726 11.92 -38.80 5.47
N PRO A 727 11.15 -39.14 6.51
CA PRO A 727 10.58 -40.47 6.64
C PRO A 727 9.75 -40.76 5.38
N LEU A 728 10.23 -41.68 4.54
CA LEU A 728 9.41 -42.33 3.52
C LEU A 728 8.46 -43.29 4.24
N GLU A 729 7.21 -43.36 3.79
CA GLU A 729 6.19 -44.24 4.38
C GLU A 729 6.80 -45.61 4.68
N SER A 730 7.00 -45.87 5.96
CA SER A 730 7.39 -47.17 6.46
C SER A 730 6.63 -47.41 7.76
N ALA A 731 5.68 -48.34 7.62
CA ALA A 731 5.08 -49.21 8.62
C ALA A 731 5.09 -48.76 10.09
N LEU A 732 3.88 -48.56 10.60
CA LEU A 732 3.48 -48.73 12.00
C LEU A 732 4.33 -49.81 12.73
N PRO A 733 4.79 -49.56 13.97
CA PRO A 733 5.42 -50.59 14.76
C PRO A 733 4.38 -51.63 15.23
N GLY A 734 4.43 -52.82 14.62
CA GLY A 734 4.24 -54.12 15.27
C GLY A 734 2.83 -54.54 15.72
N VAL A 735 2.17 -55.35 14.87
CA VAL A 735 1.29 -56.45 15.33
C VAL A 735 1.76 -57.72 14.59
N PRO A 736 1.91 -58.90 15.24
CA PRO A 736 2.74 -59.98 14.70
C PRO A 736 2.08 -60.84 13.62
N ASP A 737 2.97 -61.39 12.79
CA ASP A 737 2.82 -62.31 11.65
C ASP A 737 1.76 -63.42 11.75
N SER A 738 1.15 -63.70 10.59
CA SER A 738 0.89 -65.08 10.15
C SER A 738 0.95 -65.26 8.62
N ALA A 739 1.96 -66.02 8.18
CA ALA A 739 2.01 -66.95 7.03
C ALA A 739 2.06 -66.45 5.56
N SER A 740 3.29 -66.47 5.02
CA SER A 740 3.78 -66.86 3.66
C SER A 740 2.99 -67.97 2.88
N PRO A 741 3.32 -68.30 1.59
CA PRO A 741 4.06 -67.59 0.52
C PRO A 741 3.56 -67.84 -0.95
N ALA A 742 4.36 -67.33 -1.93
CA ALA A 742 4.53 -67.73 -3.36
C ALA A 742 3.66 -66.99 -4.40
N GLY A 743 4.18 -66.29 -5.42
CA GLY A 743 5.11 -66.67 -6.50
C GLY A 743 4.75 -65.84 -7.77
N PRO A 744 5.53 -65.85 -8.87
CA PRO A 744 6.07 -64.63 -9.51
C PRO A 744 5.53 -64.23 -10.91
N ASP A 745 5.68 -62.93 -11.26
CA ASP A 745 6.15 -62.23 -12.51
C ASP A 745 6.14 -62.93 -13.91
N PRO A 746 6.41 -62.24 -15.06
CA PRO A 746 6.27 -60.82 -15.50
C PRO A 746 5.85 -60.64 -17.01
N ALA A 747 6.01 -59.40 -17.52
CA ALA A 747 6.35 -58.98 -18.92
C ALA A 747 5.22 -58.86 -19.98
N ALA A 748 5.25 -57.99 -21.01
CA ALA A 748 6.03 -56.82 -21.42
C ALA A 748 5.42 -56.27 -22.75
N ASN A 749 5.84 -55.04 -23.12
CA ASN A 749 6.06 -54.51 -24.47
C ASN A 749 4.98 -53.75 -25.30
N GLU A 750 5.28 -52.45 -25.45
CA GLU A 750 5.58 -51.69 -26.70
C GLU A 750 4.48 -51.25 -27.71
N ASN A 751 4.31 -49.91 -27.71
CA ASN A 751 3.99 -48.89 -28.74
C ASN A 751 4.57 -49.09 -30.18
N PRO A 752 4.39 -48.18 -31.20
CA PRO A 752 3.47 -47.01 -31.37
C PRO A 752 2.90 -46.77 -32.83
N GLU A 753 2.11 -45.69 -32.96
CA GLU A 753 2.06 -44.64 -34.02
C GLU A 753 1.34 -44.75 -35.40
N ALA A 754 0.57 -43.67 -35.67
CA ALA A 754 0.41 -42.84 -36.88
C ALA A 754 -0.71 -43.11 -37.93
N ALA A 755 -1.42 -42.01 -38.25
CA ALA A 755 -2.52 -41.82 -39.22
C ALA A 755 -2.04 -41.61 -40.68
N PRO A 756 -2.94 -41.51 -41.70
CA PRO A 756 -3.52 -40.20 -42.12
C PRO A 756 -4.93 -40.22 -42.79
N GLU A 757 -5.51 -39.02 -43.04
CA GLU A 757 -6.76 -38.74 -43.81
C GLU A 757 -6.62 -38.85 -45.35
N PRO A 758 -7.69 -38.68 -46.20
CA PRO A 758 -8.09 -37.32 -46.68
C PRO A 758 -9.58 -37.05 -47.17
N SER A 759 -9.98 -35.76 -47.13
CA SER A 759 -10.73 -34.93 -48.15
C SER A 759 -12.24 -35.07 -48.51
N GLY A 760 -12.95 -33.92 -48.66
CA GLY A 760 -13.93 -33.69 -49.78
C GLY A 760 -15.25 -32.84 -49.62
N VAL A 761 -15.17 -31.49 -49.61
CA VAL A 761 -15.96 -30.42 -50.32
C VAL A 761 -17.49 -30.52 -50.68
N SER A 762 -18.31 -29.49 -50.36
CA SER A 762 -19.03 -28.58 -51.33
C SER A 762 -20.07 -27.60 -50.72
N GLU A 763 -20.28 -26.47 -51.43
CA GLU A 763 -20.94 -25.18 -51.09
C GLU A 763 -22.47 -25.07 -51.35
N SER A 764 -23.15 -24.05 -50.79
CA SER A 764 -24.05 -23.13 -51.53
C SER A 764 -24.45 -21.87 -50.73
N LYS A 765 -24.86 -20.80 -51.44
CA LYS A 765 -24.95 -19.36 -51.08
C LYS A 765 -26.40 -18.81 -50.97
N SER A 766 -26.48 -17.55 -50.46
CA SER A 766 -27.42 -16.42 -50.77
C SER A 766 -28.71 -16.30 -49.92
N SER A 767 -29.28 -15.15 -49.52
CA SER A 767 -29.13 -13.70 -49.84
C SER A 767 -29.90 -12.77 -48.83
N GLU A 768 -29.46 -11.51 -48.74
CA GLU A 768 -30.11 -10.17 -48.56
C GLU A 768 -31.36 -9.86 -47.69
N ALA A 769 -31.32 -8.64 -47.09
CA ALA A 769 -32.27 -7.89 -46.23
C ALA A 769 -33.37 -7.12 -47.04
N PRO A 770 -34.29 -6.22 -46.53
CA PRO A 770 -34.09 -5.11 -45.54
C PRO A 770 -35.29 -4.67 -44.62
N ASP A 771 -35.01 -3.63 -43.80
CA ASP A 771 -35.78 -2.70 -42.92
C ASP A 771 -37.32 -2.53 -42.96
N ALA A 772 -37.91 -2.21 -41.78
CA ALA A 772 -38.77 -1.03 -41.52
C ALA A 772 -39.31 -0.97 -40.04
N PRO A 773 -39.72 0.22 -39.52
CA PRO A 773 -39.65 0.60 -38.09
C PRO A 773 -41.01 0.67 -37.34
N ALA A 774 -40.96 0.82 -36.01
CA ALA A 774 -42.10 1.10 -35.13
C ALA A 774 -42.07 2.55 -34.58
N PRO A 775 -43.22 3.19 -34.30
CA PRO A 775 -43.30 4.60 -33.89
C PRO A 775 -43.35 4.81 -32.37
N GLU A 776 -42.81 5.95 -31.92
CA GLU A 776 -43.01 6.55 -30.60
C GLU A 776 -44.31 7.37 -30.51
N VAL A 777 -44.90 7.44 -29.31
CA VAL A 777 -45.82 8.51 -28.85
C VAL A 777 -45.51 8.82 -27.37
N PRO A 778 -45.60 10.08 -26.89
CA PRO A 778 -44.89 10.58 -25.72
C PRO A 778 -45.75 10.79 -24.45
N ALA A 779 -45.03 11.03 -23.33
CA ALA A 779 -45.32 11.92 -22.19
C ALA A 779 -46.65 11.84 -21.41
N SER A 780 -46.53 11.55 -20.11
CA SER A 780 -47.22 12.11 -18.91
C SER A 780 -47.17 11.02 -17.82
N ALA A 781 -47.17 11.23 -16.51
CA ALA A 781 -47.53 12.37 -15.68
C ALA A 781 -46.80 12.23 -14.33
N ALA A 782 -46.64 13.36 -13.63
CA ALA A 782 -46.36 13.42 -12.22
C ALA A 782 -47.48 12.75 -11.40
N ALA A 783 -47.12 12.09 -10.30
CA ALA A 783 -48.05 11.79 -9.21
C ALA A 783 -47.29 11.79 -7.87
N GLU A 784 -47.47 12.87 -7.12
CA GLU A 784 -47.30 12.92 -5.67
C GLU A 784 -48.35 12.04 -4.98
N VAL A 785 -47.95 11.22 -4.00
CA VAL A 785 -48.82 10.76 -2.89
C VAL A 785 -47.91 10.59 -1.66
N SER A 786 -47.80 11.60 -0.81
CA SER A 786 -48.55 11.79 0.45
C SER A 786 -48.43 10.64 1.46
N ALA A 787 -47.73 10.95 2.55
CA ALA A 787 -47.70 10.20 3.79
C ALA A 787 -49.05 10.20 4.51
N THR A 788 -49.40 9.09 5.15
CA THR A 788 -50.32 9.08 6.30
C THR A 788 -49.91 8.00 7.30
N VAL A 789 -49.83 8.44 8.54
CA VAL A 789 -49.59 7.74 9.80
C VAL A 789 -50.88 7.05 10.29
N GLY A 790 -50.73 5.89 10.93
CA GLY A 790 -51.74 5.25 11.80
C GLY A 790 -51.15 3.94 12.33
N ALA A 791 -50.59 3.90 13.54
CA ALA A 791 -51.26 3.66 14.82
C ALA A 791 -51.78 2.21 14.95
N ASP A 792 -51.10 1.46 15.82
CA ASP A 792 -51.43 0.12 16.32
C ASP A 792 -52.85 0.04 16.92
N PRO A 793 -53.41 -1.18 16.99
CA PRO A 793 -53.53 -1.75 18.34
C PRO A 793 -53.25 -3.27 18.44
N GLU A 794 -52.70 -3.63 19.60
CA GLU A 794 -53.03 -4.80 20.44
C GLU A 794 -52.91 -6.22 19.85
N GLY A 795 -51.88 -6.93 20.35
CA GLY A 795 -52.07 -8.10 21.22
C GLY A 795 -52.56 -9.41 20.60
N ASP A 796 -51.64 -10.33 20.33
CA ASP A 796 -51.75 -11.73 20.75
C ASP A 796 -50.38 -12.44 20.61
N GLU A 797 -49.80 -12.84 21.75
CA GLU A 797 -48.82 -13.94 21.86
C GLU A 797 -49.58 -15.30 21.81
N PRO A 798 -48.93 -16.49 21.80
CA PRO A 798 -47.72 -17.02 21.12
C PRO A 798 -48.14 -18.30 20.31
N PRO A 799 -47.32 -19.33 19.93
CA PRO A 799 -45.90 -19.62 20.21
C PRO A 799 -45.03 -20.04 19.01
N PHE A 800 -43.73 -19.72 19.06
CA PHE A 800 -42.57 -20.64 18.87
C PHE A 800 -41.27 -19.86 18.94
#